data_AF-A0A7S0F222-F1
#
_entry.id   AF-A0A7S0F222-F1
#
_cell.length_a   1.000
_cell.length_b   1.000
_cell.length_c   1.000
_cell.angle_alpha   90.00
_cell.angle_beta   90.00
_cell.angle_gamma   90.00
#
_symmetry.space_group_name_H-M   'P 1'
#
loop_
_entity.id
_entity.type
_entity.pdbx_description
1 polymer ?
#
loop_
_entity_poly.entity_id
_entity_poly.type
_entity_poly.pdbx_seq_one_letter_code
_entity_poly.pdbx_strand_id
1 'polypeptide(L)'
;SFRMLGALITLSVALAPARRLSEAASTGNADCPCLTSAQRSLVTGWSDAKFVNADGTKVTLAGIVYSHPTDYGTNACVAHDAGQQPYCSKSEPPEWCADLWCYVDTATCTYPVLSSSYFLGAALKYSYATCGSKNSFASWFDDNAASDGSHAITDIADLLTGYLKDIVSTLELNQQEVSTSGATCEADSSCPCTTCTDNAVWKGSIDAQTVTIGLGDGVDPQSAAAKQDVCLASIVADSFTRIAAKESEPGRVGFEYYGSQSLGNYVQWPGMQDCDAYDPRYRPWYAAAASGPKDVVLVIDCSGSMSGERNRLAQAAAKLVVNTLTSADYVTIVKYSSSAYSYKSTLVKATDATKTDLKAWIDTNIDASGGTKFRAAFEKAWEVVDGAPTSSGCNRIMLFLSDGEPSAWDEGDYASVAAKAASYSPPMHLLTYGLGAGADPTVLKKIACQNAGIFYSVTAGTILDTMASYFQVLAPMLEPCKLRWTRYKDYYTGQQLLGACLASFELESANSATSCNGGLSGLGENGDSRVPKLIGVGCVDMNLVVDLGPALGQPGYPEAGTLRAHPEWKDFWAKVESDMAVCPRIELTTGQMETLRGEAGGASAMCGAEEVKKATEEVVLTFTASGSVSDYSDTSGLQQKIATAAGVDKSRVTISVVAASVIITATIAVPADTTAVAVQESLSSTLGTVATATAVLGITVESAPDMTTVKVQEEESSDSGLTDGEVAGIAIGATVGGVVLLVLVGLLLRSLLFKDAKPVFTCLEKSTAETKAAPV
;
A
#
# COMPACT_ATOMS: atom_id res chain seq x y z
N SER A 1 79.30 36.48 23.67
CA SER A 1 80.15 36.61 24.87
C SER A 1 79.28 36.25 26.06
N PHE A 2 79.42 35.22 26.88
CA PHE A 2 80.49 34.30 27.32
C PHE A 2 79.73 33.03 27.81
N ARG A 3 80.06 31.78 27.41
CA ARG A 3 80.92 30.79 28.13
C ARG A 3 80.68 30.75 29.66
N MET A 4 80.58 29.62 30.38
CA MET A 4 80.82 28.18 30.18
C MET A 4 80.55 27.48 31.54
N LEU A 5 80.24 26.17 31.53
CA LEU A 5 80.55 25.10 32.54
C LEU A 5 80.11 25.31 34.00
N GLY A 6 79.65 24.32 34.79
CA GLY A 6 79.56 22.85 34.80
C GLY A 6 78.82 22.50 36.11
N ALA A 7 78.54 21.28 36.56
CA ALA A 7 78.92 19.93 36.20
C ALA A 7 77.85 18.97 36.78
N LEU A 8 77.82 17.75 36.25
CA LEU A 8 77.00 16.63 36.70
C LEU A 8 77.22 16.27 38.17
N ILE A 9 76.14 16.03 38.92
CA ILE A 9 76.08 15.01 39.96
C ILE A 9 74.83 14.16 39.70
N THR A 10 75.06 12.87 39.46
CA THR A 10 74.07 11.82 39.29
C THR A 10 73.37 11.50 40.62
N LEU A 11 72.04 11.60 40.66
CA LEU A 11 71.22 10.93 41.67
C LEU A 11 70.02 10.28 40.97
N SER A 12 69.99 8.95 40.99
CA SER A 12 68.95 8.12 40.41
C SER A 12 67.64 8.28 41.18
N VAL A 13 66.60 8.81 40.51
CA VAL A 13 65.20 8.72 40.97
C VAL A 13 64.36 8.32 39.75
N ALA A 14 63.64 7.21 39.91
CA ALA A 14 62.77 6.64 38.90
C ALA A 14 61.65 7.61 38.49
N LEU A 15 61.47 7.80 37.18
CA LEU A 15 60.30 8.50 36.62
C LEU A 15 59.04 7.65 36.82
N ALA A 16 58.09 8.18 37.58
CA ALA A 16 56.67 7.85 37.41
C ALA A 16 56.07 8.84 36.39
N PRO A 17 55.30 8.40 35.39
CA PRO A 17 54.67 9.31 34.44
C PRO A 17 53.55 10.09 35.13
N ALA A 18 53.49 11.38 34.82
CA ALA A 18 52.43 12.30 35.23
C ALA A 18 51.06 11.73 34.81
N ARG A 19 50.25 11.34 35.79
CA ARG A 19 48.81 11.18 35.62
C ARG A 19 48.23 12.52 35.20
N ARG A 20 47.83 12.66 33.94
CA ARG A 20 46.76 13.57 33.59
C ARG A 20 45.53 13.11 34.37
N LEU A 21 44.96 14.00 35.18
CA LEU A 21 43.61 13.83 35.71
C LEU A 21 42.70 13.68 34.48
N SER A 22 42.13 12.49 34.29
CA SER A 22 41.04 12.30 33.35
C SER A 22 39.86 13.13 33.83
N GLU A 23 39.27 13.93 32.95
CA GLU A 23 37.90 14.42 33.13
C GLU A 23 37.03 13.23 33.53
N ALA A 24 36.32 13.35 34.65
CA ALA A 24 35.38 12.35 35.09
C ALA A 24 34.28 12.24 34.02
N ALA A 25 34.14 11.06 33.40
CA ALA A 25 32.98 10.76 32.55
C ALA A 25 31.71 11.12 33.33
N SER A 26 30.86 11.98 32.77
CA SER A 26 29.66 12.42 33.47
C SER A 26 28.77 11.22 33.75
N THR A 27 28.36 11.06 35.00
CA THR A 27 27.48 9.96 35.46
C THR A 27 26.01 10.22 35.12
N GLY A 28 25.73 11.03 34.09
CA GLY A 28 24.41 11.62 33.83
C GLY A 28 24.09 12.80 34.75
N ASN A 29 22.94 13.44 34.50
CA ASN A 29 22.43 14.54 35.30
C ASN A 29 22.08 14.07 36.73
N ALA A 30 22.32 14.90 37.73
CA ALA A 30 22.06 14.56 39.14
C ALA A 30 20.59 14.20 39.41
N ASP A 31 19.65 14.82 38.68
CA ASP A 31 18.20 14.58 38.80
C ASP A 31 17.72 13.41 37.92
N CYS A 32 18.65 12.66 37.30
CA CYS A 32 18.41 11.45 36.53
C CYS A 32 19.72 10.70 36.26
N PRO A 33 20.37 10.10 37.26
CA PRO A 33 21.70 9.51 37.08
C PRO A 33 21.67 8.23 36.22
N CYS A 34 22.78 7.96 35.53
CA CYS A 34 22.97 6.71 34.81
C CYS A 34 23.02 5.51 35.76
N LEU A 35 22.35 4.42 35.39
CA LEU A 35 22.46 3.14 36.08
C LEU A 35 23.87 2.59 35.96
N THR A 36 24.38 2.05 37.06
CA THR A 36 25.57 1.20 37.05
C THR A 36 25.23 -0.21 36.55
N SER A 37 26.22 -0.96 36.06
CA SER A 37 26.02 -2.37 35.68
C SER A 37 25.40 -3.19 36.81
N ALA A 38 25.76 -2.90 38.06
CA ALA A 38 25.22 -3.58 39.24
C ALA A 38 23.75 -3.22 39.50
N GLN A 39 23.35 -1.96 39.31
CA GLN A 39 21.95 -1.54 39.44
C GLN A 39 21.08 -2.12 38.32
N ARG A 40 21.60 -2.20 37.09
CA ARG A 40 20.90 -2.85 35.98
C ARG A 40 20.58 -4.32 36.31
N SER A 41 21.50 -5.04 36.95
CA SER A 41 21.25 -6.43 37.37
C SER A 41 20.10 -6.60 38.38
N LEU A 42 19.64 -5.50 38.99
CA LEU A 42 18.50 -5.49 39.91
C LEU A 42 17.17 -5.08 39.24
N VAL A 43 17.19 -4.69 37.96
CA VAL A 43 15.99 -4.28 37.23
C VAL A 43 15.06 -5.48 37.06
N THR A 44 13.77 -5.26 37.29
CA THR A 44 12.74 -6.31 37.14
C THR A 44 12.82 -6.96 35.75
N GLY A 45 12.88 -8.29 35.73
CA GLY A 45 12.98 -9.07 34.51
C GLY A 45 14.40 -9.22 33.95
N TRP A 46 15.39 -8.50 34.51
CA TRP A 46 16.80 -8.72 34.18
C TRP A 46 17.29 -10.01 34.84
N SER A 47 17.79 -10.94 34.03
CA SER A 47 18.55 -12.09 34.53
C SER A 47 19.83 -12.23 33.74
N ASP A 48 20.97 -12.17 34.43
CA ASP A 48 22.30 -12.23 33.80
C ASP A 48 22.44 -13.48 32.92
N ALA A 49 21.89 -14.64 33.32
CA ALA A 49 21.93 -15.87 32.51
C ALA A 49 21.16 -15.80 31.18
N LYS A 50 20.20 -14.87 31.03
CA LYS A 50 19.46 -14.66 29.76
C LYS A 50 20.14 -13.63 28.86
N PHE A 51 20.70 -12.57 29.45
CA PHE A 51 21.19 -11.42 28.70
C PHE A 51 22.70 -11.30 28.67
N VAL A 52 23.47 -12.02 29.48
CA VAL A 52 24.93 -11.85 29.57
C VAL A 52 25.61 -13.21 29.46
N ASN A 53 26.52 -13.35 28.51
CA ASN A 53 27.37 -14.53 28.31
C ASN A 53 28.85 -14.13 28.24
N ALA A 54 29.75 -15.10 28.08
CA ALA A 54 31.19 -14.85 27.95
C ALA A 54 31.56 -13.88 26.80
N ASP A 55 30.70 -13.78 25.77
CA ASP A 55 30.87 -12.94 24.58
C ASP A 55 30.17 -11.56 24.70
N GLY A 56 29.75 -11.16 25.90
CA GLY A 56 29.07 -9.88 26.14
C GLY A 56 27.56 -10.01 26.38
N THR A 57 26.88 -8.87 26.31
CA THR A 57 25.43 -8.73 26.53
C THR A 57 24.65 -9.03 25.25
N LYS A 58 23.67 -9.93 25.31
CA LYS A 58 22.82 -10.37 24.20
C LYS A 58 21.61 -9.46 24.05
N VAL A 59 21.45 -8.90 22.86
CA VAL A 59 20.35 -8.04 22.44
C VAL A 59 19.56 -8.77 21.36
N THR A 60 18.23 -8.77 21.44
CA THR A 60 17.37 -9.40 20.42
C THR A 60 16.58 -8.34 19.68
N LEU A 61 16.77 -8.25 18.37
CA LEU A 61 16.03 -7.35 17.49
C LEU A 61 15.43 -8.16 16.33
N ALA A 62 14.12 -8.04 16.12
CA ALA A 62 13.39 -8.82 15.10
C ALA A 62 13.71 -10.33 15.16
N GLY A 63 13.84 -10.90 16.36
CA GLY A 63 14.16 -12.32 16.55
C GLY A 63 15.63 -12.71 16.33
N ILE A 64 16.49 -11.79 15.91
CA ILE A 64 17.94 -12.01 15.71
C ILE A 64 18.72 -11.54 16.94
N VAL A 65 19.67 -12.36 17.40
CA VAL A 65 20.47 -12.09 18.60
C VAL A 65 21.83 -11.50 18.24
N TYR A 66 22.11 -10.29 18.73
CA TYR A 66 23.36 -9.55 18.61
C TYR A 66 24.13 -9.54 19.94
N SER A 67 25.45 -9.35 19.87
CA SER A 67 26.34 -9.25 21.05
C SER A 67 26.84 -7.82 21.20
N HIS A 68 26.62 -7.22 22.37
CA HIS A 68 27.06 -5.87 22.76
C HIS A 68 27.99 -5.93 23.99
N PRO A 69 28.73 -4.85 24.30
CA PRO A 69 29.56 -4.77 25.50
C PRO A 69 28.78 -5.03 26.80
N THR A 70 29.44 -5.57 27.82
CA THR A 70 28.80 -5.91 29.12
C THR A 70 28.31 -4.68 29.89
N ASP A 71 28.85 -3.50 29.58
CA ASP A 71 28.50 -2.21 30.16
C ASP A 71 27.55 -1.39 29.27
N TYR A 72 27.00 -1.99 28.20
CA TYR A 72 26.08 -1.34 27.28
C TYR A 72 24.93 -0.60 27.99
N GLY A 73 24.84 0.70 27.74
CA GLY A 73 23.87 1.61 28.34
C GLY A 73 24.11 1.95 29.82
N THR A 74 25.25 1.60 30.43
CA THR A 74 25.49 1.79 31.88
C THR A 74 26.77 2.53 32.21
N ASN A 75 26.91 2.95 33.47
CA ASN A 75 28.07 3.56 34.12
C ASN A 75 28.42 4.99 33.67
N ALA A 76 28.16 5.37 32.43
CA ALA A 76 28.44 6.70 31.92
C ALA A 76 27.56 7.08 30.72
N CYS A 77 27.48 8.39 30.48
CA CYS A 77 26.96 8.97 29.25
C CYS A 77 27.97 8.82 28.12
N VAL A 78 27.76 7.82 27.26
CA VAL A 78 28.62 7.53 26.10
C VAL A 78 27.78 7.10 24.91
N ALA A 79 28.39 7.09 23.72
CA ALA A 79 27.77 6.57 22.50
C ALA A 79 27.81 5.03 22.49
N HIS A 80 26.90 4.42 23.25
CA HIS A 80 26.88 2.96 23.49
C HIS A 80 26.67 2.15 22.21
N ASP A 81 26.01 2.73 21.21
CA ASP A 81 25.71 2.09 19.94
C ASP A 81 26.82 2.21 18.90
N ALA A 82 27.76 3.15 19.07
CA ALA A 82 28.77 3.45 18.06
C ALA A 82 29.56 2.19 17.65
N GLY A 83 29.51 1.86 16.35
CA GLY A 83 30.19 0.69 15.78
C GLY A 83 29.53 -0.66 16.06
N GLN A 84 28.38 -0.71 16.74
CA GLN A 84 27.68 -1.95 17.09
C GLN A 84 26.70 -2.42 16.01
N GLN A 85 26.49 -3.73 15.90
CA GLN A 85 25.49 -4.32 15.01
C GLN A 85 24.05 -4.15 15.57
N PRO A 86 23.01 -4.20 14.72
CA PRO A 86 23.06 -4.28 13.26
C PRO A 86 23.17 -2.91 12.56
N TYR A 87 22.86 -1.81 13.24
CA TYR A 87 22.67 -0.50 12.61
C TYR A 87 23.94 0.33 12.52
N CYS A 88 24.74 0.35 13.60
CA CYS A 88 25.83 1.29 13.78
C CYS A 88 27.21 0.78 13.32
N SER A 89 27.27 -0.47 12.87
CA SER A 89 28.45 -1.08 12.26
C SER A 89 28.48 -0.95 10.73
N LYS A 90 27.47 -0.30 10.14
CA LYS A 90 27.36 -0.09 8.68
C LYS A 90 28.33 0.99 8.20
N SER A 91 28.57 1.06 6.89
CA SER A 91 29.46 2.08 6.28
C SER A 91 28.92 3.49 6.44
N GLU A 92 27.60 3.64 6.49
CA GLU A 92 26.88 4.88 6.78
C GLU A 92 25.93 4.60 7.96
N PRO A 93 26.45 4.64 9.20
CA PRO A 93 25.62 4.40 10.37
C PRO A 93 24.65 5.58 10.58
N PRO A 94 23.42 5.33 11.08
CA PRO A 94 22.52 6.39 11.48
C PRO A 94 23.18 7.40 12.44
N GLU A 95 22.82 8.68 12.35
CA GLU A 95 23.44 9.74 13.19
C GLU A 95 23.30 9.45 14.69
N TRP A 96 22.20 8.83 15.10
CA TRP A 96 21.96 8.51 16.51
C TRP A 96 22.99 7.54 17.12
N CYS A 97 23.75 6.83 16.29
CA CYS A 97 24.84 5.96 16.76
C CYS A 97 25.94 6.72 17.52
N ALA A 98 26.06 8.03 17.30
CA ALA A 98 27.05 8.89 17.97
C ALA A 98 26.49 9.60 19.22
N ASP A 99 25.20 9.45 19.52
CA ASP A 99 24.55 10.17 20.60
C ASP A 99 24.93 9.62 21.97
N LEU A 100 25.10 10.52 22.95
CA LEU A 100 25.37 10.16 24.34
C LEU A 100 24.07 9.83 25.07
N TRP A 101 23.99 8.64 25.64
CA TRP A 101 22.86 8.20 26.45
C TRP A 101 23.26 7.23 27.55
N CYS A 102 22.33 6.91 28.44
CA CYS A 102 22.44 5.79 29.37
C CYS A 102 21.07 5.32 29.87
N TYR A 103 21.01 4.10 30.39
CA TYR A 103 19.89 3.60 31.19
C TYR A 103 19.81 4.37 32.50
N VAL A 104 18.60 4.63 32.98
CA VAL A 104 18.31 5.47 34.14
C VAL A 104 17.28 4.81 35.05
N ASP A 105 17.31 5.18 36.32
CA ASP A 105 16.28 4.78 37.28
C ASP A 105 15.06 5.69 37.15
N THR A 106 13.94 5.14 36.71
CA THR A 106 12.68 5.86 36.50
C THR A 106 12.06 6.38 37.79
N ALA A 107 12.40 5.80 38.94
CA ALA A 107 11.89 6.26 40.24
C ALA A 107 12.52 7.60 40.67
N THR A 108 13.69 7.93 40.12
CA THR A 108 14.44 9.14 40.47
C THR A 108 14.64 10.09 39.30
N CYS A 109 14.52 9.60 38.06
CA CYS A 109 14.67 10.40 36.86
C CYS A 109 13.45 11.29 36.60
N THR A 110 13.70 12.60 36.49
CA THR A 110 12.69 13.62 36.15
C THR A 110 12.65 13.97 34.66
N TYR A 111 13.61 13.49 33.87
CA TYR A 111 13.64 13.69 32.42
C TYR A 111 12.73 12.68 31.70
N PRO A 112 12.37 12.95 30.43
CA PRO A 112 11.77 11.94 29.58
C PRO A 112 12.66 10.68 29.53
N VAL A 113 12.04 9.54 29.82
CA VAL A 113 12.66 8.22 29.80
C VAL A 113 11.84 7.30 28.93
N LEU A 114 12.50 6.37 28.25
CA LEU A 114 11.86 5.44 27.33
C LEU A 114 12.29 4.02 27.58
N SER A 115 11.38 3.10 27.30
CA SER A 115 11.61 1.67 27.45
C SER A 115 12.63 1.17 26.42
N SER A 116 13.53 0.30 26.88
CA SER A 116 14.53 -0.34 26.03
C SER A 116 13.89 -1.44 25.20
N SER A 117 13.97 -1.35 23.88
CA SER A 117 13.55 -2.44 23.01
C SER A 117 14.58 -3.57 22.86
N TYR A 118 15.84 -3.27 23.15
CA TYR A 118 16.97 -4.21 23.00
C TYR A 118 16.97 -5.37 24.00
N PHE A 119 16.27 -5.20 25.14
CA PHE A 119 16.22 -6.16 26.25
C PHE A 119 14.78 -6.54 26.57
N LEU A 120 14.10 -7.16 25.60
CA LEU A 120 12.72 -7.62 25.74
C LEU A 120 12.54 -8.47 27.02
N GLY A 121 11.64 -8.02 27.88
CA GLY A 121 11.34 -8.65 29.18
C GLY A 121 12.09 -8.07 30.38
N ALA A 122 13.05 -7.18 30.19
CA ALA A 122 13.64 -6.36 31.26
C ALA A 122 13.01 -4.96 31.25
N ALA A 123 12.58 -4.47 32.41
CA ALA A 123 11.95 -3.15 32.55
C ALA A 123 12.98 -1.98 32.52
N LEU A 124 13.91 -2.03 31.57
CA LEU A 124 14.96 -1.03 31.42
C LEU A 124 14.45 0.21 30.71
N LYS A 125 14.80 1.39 31.24
CA LYS A 125 14.52 2.67 30.57
C LYS A 125 15.78 3.52 30.43
N TYR A 126 15.88 4.26 29.34
CA TYR A 126 17.01 5.11 29.02
C TYR A 126 16.57 6.55 28.74
N SER A 127 17.54 7.47 28.78
CA SER A 127 17.32 8.88 28.47
C SER A 127 18.54 9.43 27.74
N TYR A 128 18.32 10.24 26.71
CA TYR A 128 19.37 11.09 26.12
C TYR A 128 19.53 12.39 26.93
N ALA A 129 18.42 12.93 27.44
CA ALA A 129 18.39 14.18 28.20
C ALA A 129 19.23 14.12 29.50
N THR A 130 19.33 12.96 30.14
CA THR A 130 20.27 12.75 31.27
C THR A 130 21.72 13.10 30.91
N CYS A 131 22.12 12.85 29.67
CA CYS A 131 23.49 13.08 29.20
C CYS A 131 23.73 14.50 28.70
N GLY A 132 22.78 15.41 28.94
CA GLY A 132 22.83 16.78 28.45
C GLY A 132 22.58 16.89 26.95
N SER A 133 22.18 15.78 26.30
CA SER A 133 21.77 15.77 24.91
C SER A 133 20.51 16.62 24.79
N LYS A 134 20.65 17.77 24.14
CA LYS A 134 19.54 18.57 23.64
C LYS A 134 18.93 17.85 22.44
N ASN A 135 17.66 18.13 22.15
CA ASN A 135 17.11 17.71 20.87
C ASN A 135 17.91 18.31 19.70
N SER A 136 17.81 17.73 18.50
CA SER A 136 18.70 18.08 17.40
C SER A 136 18.61 19.58 17.07
N PHE A 137 17.40 20.14 17.12
CA PHE A 137 17.19 21.57 16.90
C PHE A 137 17.90 22.45 17.94
N ALA A 138 17.66 22.21 19.23
CA ALA A 138 18.28 22.99 20.31
C ALA A 138 19.81 22.77 20.37
N SER A 139 20.31 21.64 19.87
CA SER A 139 21.75 21.38 19.72
C SER A 139 22.39 22.25 18.63
N TRP A 140 21.65 22.58 17.57
CA TRP A 140 22.12 23.36 16.43
C TRP A 140 21.91 24.87 16.59
N PHE A 141 20.85 25.30 17.29
CA PHE A 141 20.39 26.69 17.25
C PHE A 141 20.20 27.41 18.61
N ASP A 142 20.47 26.77 19.76
CA ASP A 142 20.43 27.48 21.06
C ASP A 142 21.68 28.34 21.32
N ASP A 143 21.63 29.23 22.33
CA ASP A 143 22.72 30.13 22.76
C ASP A 143 24.09 29.45 23.05
N ASN A 144 24.12 28.12 23.20
CA ASN A 144 25.33 27.32 23.44
C ASN A 144 25.70 26.40 22.26
N ALA A 145 24.89 26.39 21.19
CA ALA A 145 25.21 25.71 19.94
C ALA A 145 26.34 26.47 19.23
N ALA A 146 27.21 25.76 18.51
CA ALA A 146 28.30 26.38 17.80
C ALA A 146 27.73 27.42 16.81
N SER A 147 27.89 28.70 17.14
CA SER A 147 27.56 29.84 16.28
C SER A 147 28.56 30.00 15.11
N ASP A 148 29.15 28.90 14.65
CA ASP A 148 30.13 28.89 13.56
C ASP A 148 29.47 28.92 12.17
N GLY A 149 28.13 28.79 12.11
CA GLY A 149 27.35 28.77 10.88
C GLY A 149 27.39 27.42 10.16
N SER A 150 27.67 26.32 10.85
CA SER A 150 27.72 24.98 10.25
C SER A 150 26.35 24.43 9.85
N HIS A 151 25.25 24.96 10.40
CA HIS A 151 23.88 24.51 10.16
C HIS A 151 22.95 25.65 9.75
N ALA A 152 22.05 25.37 8.81
CA ALA A 152 20.95 26.25 8.40
C ALA A 152 19.62 25.67 8.89
N ILE A 153 18.59 26.48 9.13
CA ILE A 153 17.27 25.93 9.55
C ILE A 153 16.72 24.90 8.57
N THR A 154 17.07 25.01 7.29
CA THR A 154 16.72 24.03 6.26
C THR A 154 17.18 22.61 6.58
N ASP A 155 18.22 22.44 7.40
CA ASP A 155 18.78 21.14 7.80
C ASP A 155 17.78 20.32 8.64
N ILE A 156 16.79 20.97 9.27
CA ILE A 156 15.68 20.27 9.95
C ILE A 156 14.89 19.40 8.97
N ALA A 157 14.77 19.83 7.70
CA ALA A 157 14.14 19.02 6.67
C ALA A 157 14.94 17.74 6.36
N ASP A 158 16.27 17.84 6.39
CA ASP A 158 17.17 16.72 6.14
C ASP A 158 17.19 15.76 7.34
N LEU A 159 17.14 16.29 8.57
CA LEU A 159 16.94 15.51 9.80
C LEU A 159 15.67 14.67 9.73
N LEU A 160 14.53 15.31 9.47
CA LEU A 160 13.23 14.63 9.36
C LEU A 160 13.24 13.61 8.20
N THR A 161 13.90 13.94 7.09
CA THR A 161 14.11 12.99 5.99
C THR A 161 14.90 11.77 6.44
N GLY A 162 15.94 11.94 7.26
CA GLY A 162 16.73 10.85 7.85
C GLY A 162 15.88 9.93 8.72
N TYR A 163 15.09 10.49 9.64
CA TYR A 163 14.16 9.73 10.49
C TYR A 163 13.11 8.97 9.67
N LEU A 164 12.50 9.61 8.69
CA LEU A 164 11.50 8.97 7.84
C LEU A 164 12.10 7.87 6.96
N LYS A 165 13.34 8.02 6.49
CA LYS A 165 14.06 6.97 5.77
C LYS A 165 14.28 5.73 6.63
N ASP A 166 14.62 5.91 7.91
CA ASP A 166 14.77 4.81 8.87
C ASP A 166 13.44 4.09 9.10
N ILE A 167 12.38 4.86 9.37
CA ILE A 167 11.01 4.35 9.57
C ILE A 167 10.56 3.56 8.35
N VAL A 168 10.61 4.16 7.15
CA VAL A 168 10.16 3.52 5.90
C VAL A 168 11.02 2.30 5.59
N SER A 169 12.35 2.39 5.66
CA SER A 169 13.20 1.23 5.37
C SER A 169 12.95 0.08 6.33
N THR A 170 12.69 0.37 7.60
CA THR A 170 12.34 -0.64 8.61
C THR A 170 11.02 -1.33 8.25
N LEU A 171 9.99 -0.57 7.87
CA LEU A 171 8.71 -1.14 7.44
C LEU A 171 8.86 -2.02 6.20
N GLU A 172 9.54 -1.53 5.17
CA GLU A 172 9.70 -2.24 3.89
C GLU A 172 10.49 -3.55 4.05
N LEU A 173 11.58 -3.55 4.82
CA LEU A 173 12.41 -4.73 5.05
C LEU A 173 11.67 -5.83 5.82
N ASN A 174 10.80 -5.47 6.76
CA ASN A 174 10.15 -6.44 7.64
C ASN A 174 8.78 -6.89 7.12
N GLN A 175 8.16 -6.18 6.18
CA GLN A 175 6.82 -6.50 5.69
C GLN A 175 6.72 -7.92 5.12
N GLN A 176 7.68 -8.34 4.29
CA GLN A 176 7.65 -9.67 3.66
C GLN A 176 7.93 -10.80 4.67
N GLU A 177 8.81 -10.57 5.63
CA GLU A 177 9.11 -11.54 6.68
C GLU A 177 7.87 -11.75 7.58
N VAL A 178 7.20 -10.67 7.95
CA VAL A 178 5.97 -10.74 8.75
C VAL A 178 4.85 -11.43 7.98
N SER A 179 4.66 -11.13 6.69
CA SER A 179 3.59 -11.72 5.89
C SER A 179 3.76 -13.23 5.65
N THR A 180 4.99 -13.74 5.71
CA THR A 180 5.32 -15.16 5.43
C THR A 180 5.58 -16.00 6.67
N SER A 181 5.98 -15.39 7.79
CA SER A 181 6.37 -16.11 9.02
C SER A 181 5.19 -16.66 9.83
N GLY A 182 3.97 -16.12 9.63
CA GLY A 182 2.82 -16.45 10.47
C GLY A 182 3.02 -16.04 11.94
N ALA A 183 3.94 -15.10 12.19
CA ALA A 183 4.28 -14.65 13.54
C ALA A 183 3.08 -14.06 14.27
N THR A 184 2.98 -14.36 15.57
CA THR A 184 2.05 -13.71 16.49
C THR A 184 2.80 -12.61 17.24
N CYS A 185 2.56 -11.36 16.88
CA CYS A 185 3.11 -10.20 17.57
C CYS A 185 2.06 -9.57 18.48
N GLU A 186 2.54 -8.84 19.48
CA GLU A 186 1.71 -8.00 20.34
C GLU A 186 2.16 -6.54 20.18
N ALA A 187 1.18 -5.64 20.14
CA ALA A 187 1.37 -4.20 20.15
C ALA A 187 0.35 -3.58 21.10
N ASP A 188 0.68 -2.44 21.69
CA ASP A 188 -0.24 -1.75 22.60
C ASP A 188 -1.46 -1.24 21.82
N SER A 189 -2.66 -1.51 22.33
CA SER A 189 -3.90 -1.06 21.68
C SER A 189 -4.19 0.41 22.02
N SER A 190 -4.70 1.18 21.06
CA SER A 190 -5.28 2.50 21.34
C SER A 190 -6.64 2.40 22.04
N CYS A 191 -7.31 1.25 21.91
CA CYS A 191 -8.64 1.02 22.45
C CYS A 191 -8.78 -0.37 23.11
N PRO A 192 -8.77 -0.45 24.46
CA PRO A 192 -8.32 0.58 25.38
C PRO A 192 -6.79 0.68 25.44
N CYS A 193 -6.27 1.90 25.52
CA CYS A 193 -4.90 2.14 25.96
C CYS A 193 -4.84 2.04 27.49
N THR A 194 -4.36 0.90 27.98
CA THR A 194 -4.37 0.60 29.43
C THR A 194 -3.31 1.36 30.23
N THR A 195 -2.29 1.91 29.57
CA THR A 195 -1.21 2.67 30.20
C THR A 195 -1.39 4.19 30.09
N CYS A 196 -2.31 4.64 29.23
CA CYS A 196 -2.53 6.06 28.98
C CYS A 196 -3.13 6.78 30.19
N THR A 197 -2.67 8.01 30.42
CA THR A 197 -3.14 8.90 31.49
C THR A 197 -3.53 10.27 30.95
N ASP A 198 -4.52 10.90 31.59
CA ASP A 198 -5.02 12.21 31.19
C ASP A 198 -3.90 13.26 31.15
N ASN A 199 -3.79 13.96 30.02
CA ASN A 199 -2.83 15.01 29.81
C ASN A 199 -3.51 16.26 29.23
N ALA A 200 -3.39 17.37 29.95
CA ALA A 200 -4.05 18.63 29.59
C ALA A 200 -3.49 19.26 28.29
N VAL A 201 -2.20 19.09 28.01
CA VAL A 201 -1.56 19.62 26.79
C VAL A 201 -2.14 18.96 25.55
N TRP A 202 -2.31 17.63 25.63
CA TRP A 202 -2.79 16.78 24.54
C TRP A 202 -4.32 16.67 24.50
N LYS A 203 -5.02 17.33 25.43
CA LYS A 203 -6.48 17.33 25.54
C LYS A 203 -7.11 15.93 25.53
N GLY A 204 -6.40 14.95 26.07
CA GLY A 204 -6.83 13.56 26.12
C GLY A 204 -5.82 12.70 26.89
N SER A 205 -5.99 11.39 26.81
CA SER A 205 -5.19 10.43 27.60
C SER A 205 -4.09 9.83 26.74
N ILE A 206 -2.85 9.99 27.18
CA ILE A 206 -1.64 9.57 26.44
C ILE A 206 -0.67 8.81 27.35
N ASP A 207 0.22 8.05 26.72
CA ASP A 207 1.42 7.50 27.32
C ASP A 207 2.63 7.83 26.42
N ALA A 208 3.48 8.74 26.89
CA ALA A 208 4.67 9.18 26.15
C ALA A 208 5.75 8.08 26.01
N GLN A 209 5.56 6.91 26.62
CA GLN A 209 6.55 5.83 26.60
C GLN A 209 6.17 4.67 25.69
N THR A 210 4.97 4.68 25.14
CA THR A 210 4.44 3.59 24.32
C THR A 210 4.05 4.10 22.94
N VAL A 211 3.77 3.15 22.05
CA VAL A 211 3.23 3.37 20.72
C VAL A 211 1.99 2.52 20.62
N THR A 212 0.86 3.13 20.28
CA THR A 212 -0.41 2.41 20.19
C THR A 212 -0.80 2.19 18.73
N ILE A 213 -1.42 1.04 18.45
CA ILE A 213 -2.13 0.76 17.20
C ILE A 213 -3.65 0.85 17.43
N GLY A 214 -4.32 1.63 16.59
CA GLY A 214 -5.76 1.60 16.38
C GLY A 214 -6.09 0.78 15.14
N LEU A 215 -6.95 -0.24 15.31
CA LEU A 215 -7.49 -1.00 14.19
C LEU A 215 -8.69 -0.26 13.60
N GLY A 216 -8.82 -0.27 12.28
CA GLY A 216 -9.94 0.36 11.59
C GLY A 216 -11.30 -0.23 12.00
N ASP A 217 -12.36 0.57 11.83
CA ASP A 217 -13.73 0.14 12.12
C ASP A 217 -14.10 -1.13 11.32
N GLY A 218 -14.58 -2.16 12.01
CA GLY A 218 -15.02 -3.41 11.39
C GLY A 218 -13.87 -4.33 10.94
N VAL A 219 -12.61 -3.98 11.22
CA VAL A 219 -11.46 -4.86 10.99
C VAL A 219 -11.51 -6.04 11.95
N ASP A 220 -11.40 -7.26 11.42
CA ASP A 220 -11.20 -8.47 12.23
C ASP A 220 -9.73 -8.51 12.73
N PRO A 221 -9.49 -8.38 14.06
CA PRO A 221 -8.14 -8.43 14.62
C PRO A 221 -7.43 -9.78 14.39
N GLN A 222 -8.18 -10.83 14.06
CA GLN A 222 -7.64 -12.17 13.81
C GLN A 222 -7.27 -12.42 12.35
N SER A 223 -7.65 -11.52 11.45
CA SER A 223 -7.28 -11.61 10.04
C SER A 223 -5.76 -11.58 9.84
N ALA A 224 -5.28 -12.25 8.79
CA ALA A 224 -3.84 -12.28 8.48
C ALA A 224 -3.27 -10.87 8.27
N ALA A 225 -4.04 -9.99 7.63
CA ALA A 225 -3.66 -8.59 7.43
C ALA A 225 -3.58 -7.80 8.74
N ALA A 226 -4.51 -8.01 9.69
CA ALA A 226 -4.46 -7.33 10.99
C ALA A 226 -3.26 -7.81 11.82
N LYS A 227 -2.97 -9.12 11.81
CA LYS A 227 -1.78 -9.67 12.47
C LYS A 227 -0.49 -9.12 11.88
N GLN A 228 -0.42 -8.99 10.56
CA GLN A 228 0.72 -8.39 9.88
C GLN A 228 0.92 -6.93 10.31
N ASP A 229 -0.15 -6.14 10.32
CA ASP A 229 -0.07 -4.73 10.73
C ASP A 229 0.31 -4.57 12.21
N VAL A 230 -0.20 -5.43 13.09
CA VAL A 230 0.20 -5.46 14.51
C VAL A 230 1.69 -5.76 14.67
N CYS A 231 2.21 -6.71 13.89
CA CYS A 231 3.64 -6.99 13.86
C CYS A 231 4.47 -5.81 13.36
N LEU A 232 4.05 -5.17 12.26
CA LEU A 232 4.72 -3.98 11.75
C LEU A 232 4.68 -2.81 12.75
N ALA A 233 3.56 -2.65 13.47
CA ALA A 233 3.43 -1.66 14.54
C ALA A 233 4.43 -1.91 15.67
N SER A 234 4.57 -3.16 16.11
CA SER A 234 5.55 -3.57 17.11
C SER A 234 7.00 -3.28 16.67
N ILE A 235 7.30 -3.51 15.38
CA ILE A 235 8.63 -3.27 14.81
C ILE A 235 8.95 -1.78 14.69
N VAL A 236 8.00 -0.96 14.21
CA VAL A 236 8.22 0.48 14.02
C VAL A 236 8.19 1.27 15.34
N ALA A 237 7.55 0.73 16.38
CA ALA A 237 7.49 1.34 17.71
C ALA A 237 8.89 1.64 18.28
N ASP A 238 9.86 0.80 17.95
CA ASP A 238 11.27 0.98 18.29
C ASP A 238 11.88 2.24 17.66
N SER A 239 11.61 2.49 16.37
CA SER A 239 12.08 3.70 15.70
C SER A 239 11.38 4.94 16.27
N PHE A 240 10.06 4.87 16.49
CA PHE A 240 9.31 5.99 17.05
C PHE A 240 9.78 6.36 18.45
N THR A 241 9.87 5.38 19.35
CA THR A 241 10.34 5.65 20.71
C THR A 241 11.75 6.22 20.72
N ARG A 242 12.68 5.77 19.86
CA ARG A 242 14.03 6.34 19.76
C ARG A 242 14.03 7.80 19.30
N ILE A 243 13.24 8.14 18.28
CA ILE A 243 13.17 9.52 17.77
C ILE A 243 12.54 10.42 18.83
N ALA A 244 11.42 10.00 19.41
CA ALA A 244 10.78 10.69 20.52
C ALA A 244 11.72 10.90 21.72
N ALA A 245 12.61 9.94 22.01
CA ALA A 245 13.61 10.04 23.08
C ALA A 245 14.50 11.25 22.98
N LYS A 246 14.84 11.55 21.73
CA LYS A 246 15.81 12.57 21.37
C LYS A 246 15.11 13.88 21.12
N GLU A 247 13.99 13.85 20.41
CA GLU A 247 13.38 15.04 19.83
C GLU A 247 12.21 15.61 20.64
N SER A 248 11.42 14.73 21.25
CA SER A 248 10.14 15.12 21.82
C SER A 248 10.27 15.93 23.10
N GLU A 249 9.31 16.84 23.30
CA GLU A 249 9.09 17.52 24.57
C GLU A 249 7.67 17.19 25.05
N PRO A 250 7.48 16.49 26.19
CA PRO A 250 6.15 16.07 26.64
C PRO A 250 5.12 17.21 26.84
N GLY A 251 5.60 18.44 26.99
CA GLY A 251 4.79 19.66 27.08
C GLY A 251 4.34 20.22 25.73
N ARG A 252 4.67 19.57 24.61
CA ARG A 252 4.36 20.01 23.24
C ARG A 252 3.73 18.87 22.46
N VAL A 253 2.62 19.17 21.78
CA VAL A 253 1.96 18.23 20.87
C VAL A 253 2.79 18.07 19.61
N GLY A 254 3.19 16.85 19.29
CA GLY A 254 3.85 16.45 18.05
C GLY A 254 3.91 14.94 17.96
N PHE A 255 3.59 14.38 16.80
CA PHE A 255 3.40 12.95 16.64
C PHE A 255 4.46 12.32 15.74
N GLU A 256 4.66 11.02 15.94
CA GLU A 256 5.20 10.11 14.94
C GLU A 256 4.12 9.09 14.63
N TYR A 257 3.87 8.83 13.34
CA TYR A 257 2.72 8.02 12.97
C TYR A 257 2.89 7.30 11.65
N TYR A 258 2.22 6.15 11.56
CA TYR A 258 2.17 5.31 10.38
C TYR A 258 0.73 4.91 10.08
N GLY A 259 0.31 5.10 8.84
CA GLY A 259 -0.98 4.61 8.34
C GLY A 259 -0.76 3.41 7.42
N SER A 260 -1.44 2.31 7.70
CA SER A 260 -1.46 1.13 6.83
C SER A 260 -2.40 1.32 5.63
N GLN A 261 -1.96 0.91 4.44
CA GLN A 261 -2.77 0.95 3.23
C GLN A 261 -3.84 -0.14 3.20
N SER A 262 -3.54 -1.34 3.70
CA SER A 262 -4.38 -2.53 3.56
C SER A 262 -5.69 -2.39 4.33
N LEU A 263 -5.59 -2.06 5.63
CA LEU A 263 -6.70 -2.04 6.57
C LEU A 263 -7.05 -0.64 7.10
N GLY A 264 -6.25 0.39 6.78
CA GLY A 264 -6.44 1.71 7.38
C GLY A 264 -6.08 1.73 8.88
N ASN A 265 -5.21 0.82 9.33
CA ASN A 265 -4.74 0.82 10.71
C ASN A 265 -3.81 2.00 10.96
N TYR A 266 -3.83 2.51 12.17
CA TYR A 266 -3.11 3.72 12.56
C TYR A 266 -2.21 3.44 13.76
N VAL A 267 -0.90 3.56 13.55
CA VAL A 267 0.13 3.38 14.58
C VAL A 267 0.66 4.76 14.94
N GLN A 268 0.77 5.08 16.22
CA GLN A 268 1.22 6.41 16.64
C GLN A 268 1.99 6.43 17.94
N TRP A 269 2.95 7.35 18.00
CA TRP A 269 3.58 7.87 19.21
C TRP A 269 3.12 9.34 19.45
N PRO A 270 2.86 9.76 20.71
CA PRO A 270 2.80 8.92 21.90
C PRO A 270 1.66 7.90 21.80
N GLY A 271 1.66 6.88 22.66
CA GLY A 271 0.52 6.00 22.80
C GLY A 271 -0.69 6.83 23.23
N MET A 272 -1.86 6.58 22.64
CA MET A 272 -3.06 7.35 22.98
C MET A 272 -4.28 6.47 23.17
N GLN A 273 -5.11 6.86 24.13
CA GLN A 273 -6.45 6.34 24.27
C GLN A 273 -7.33 6.97 23.17
N ASP A 274 -7.58 6.21 22.12
CA ASP A 274 -8.55 6.54 21.09
C ASP A 274 -9.30 5.30 20.61
N CYS A 275 -10.63 5.41 20.67
CA CYS A 275 -11.60 4.39 20.28
C CYS A 275 -12.52 4.90 19.16
N ASP A 276 -12.31 6.12 18.67
CA ASP A 276 -13.13 6.69 17.61
C ASP A 276 -12.75 6.11 16.24
N ALA A 277 -13.72 6.12 15.33
CA ALA A 277 -13.53 5.70 13.95
C ALA A 277 -12.52 6.63 13.24
N TYR A 278 -11.28 6.17 13.10
CA TYR A 278 -10.21 6.91 12.45
C TYR A 278 -9.56 6.06 11.35
N ASP A 279 -9.62 6.55 10.11
CA ASP A 279 -8.89 5.95 8.99
C ASP A 279 -7.88 6.97 8.43
N PRO A 280 -6.56 6.66 8.49
CA PRO A 280 -5.50 7.55 8.03
C PRO A 280 -5.55 7.80 6.52
N ARG A 281 -6.09 6.88 5.72
CA ARG A 281 -6.13 6.99 4.24
C ARG A 281 -6.98 8.15 3.76
N TYR A 282 -7.92 8.61 4.58
CA TYR A 282 -8.78 9.77 4.30
C TYR A 282 -8.23 11.10 4.82
N ARG A 283 -6.97 11.11 5.31
CA ARG A 283 -6.36 12.31 5.90
C ARG A 283 -5.45 13.04 4.91
N PRO A 284 -5.36 14.39 4.99
CA PRO A 284 -4.50 15.17 4.12
C PRO A 284 -3.04 14.73 4.12
N TRP A 285 -2.51 14.28 5.26
CA TRP A 285 -1.12 13.87 5.37
C TRP A 285 -0.83 12.59 4.57
N TYR A 286 -1.74 11.62 4.66
CA TYR A 286 -1.63 10.35 3.95
C TYR A 286 -1.75 10.57 2.45
N ALA A 287 -2.81 11.27 2.04
CA ALA A 287 -3.08 11.54 0.63
C ALA A 287 -1.96 12.37 -0.02
N ALA A 288 -1.37 13.34 0.70
CA ALA A 288 -0.24 14.11 0.20
C ALA A 288 0.97 13.24 -0.10
N ALA A 289 1.32 12.35 0.83
CA ALA A 289 2.45 11.43 0.67
C ALA A 289 2.17 10.36 -0.40
N ALA A 290 0.94 9.85 -0.45
CA ALA A 290 0.52 8.76 -1.34
C ALA A 290 0.21 9.21 -2.78
N SER A 291 0.09 10.51 -3.06
CA SER A 291 -0.23 11.00 -4.42
C SER A 291 0.55 12.22 -4.91
N GLY A 292 1.13 13.01 -4.01
CA GLY A 292 1.70 14.32 -4.35
C GLY A 292 0.64 15.35 -4.77
N PRO A 293 1.08 16.51 -5.29
CA PRO A 293 0.20 17.57 -5.77
C PRO A 293 -0.55 17.13 -7.02
N LYS A 294 -1.83 17.53 -7.09
CA LYS A 294 -2.70 17.15 -8.21
C LYS A 294 -3.81 18.16 -8.46
N ASP A 295 -4.34 18.11 -9.68
CA ASP A 295 -5.58 18.77 -10.08
C ASP A 295 -6.72 17.75 -10.11
N VAL A 296 -7.77 17.97 -9.30
CA VAL A 296 -8.92 17.06 -9.21
C VAL A 296 -10.17 17.70 -9.80
N VAL A 297 -10.76 17.05 -10.79
CA VAL A 297 -12.05 17.43 -11.38
C VAL A 297 -13.10 16.40 -10.98
N LEU A 298 -13.94 16.72 -10.00
CA LEU A 298 -15.07 15.86 -9.63
C LEU A 298 -16.24 16.14 -10.55
N VAL A 299 -16.70 15.13 -11.29
CA VAL A 299 -17.86 15.21 -12.18
C VAL A 299 -18.95 14.29 -11.63
N ILE A 300 -20.04 14.88 -11.16
CA ILE A 300 -21.08 14.17 -10.40
C ILE A 300 -22.39 14.18 -11.18
N ASP A 301 -22.88 12.99 -11.51
CA ASP A 301 -24.21 12.76 -12.08
C ASP A 301 -25.30 13.10 -11.06
N CYS A 302 -26.21 13.96 -11.48
CA CYS A 302 -27.39 14.40 -10.74
C CYS A 302 -28.67 14.07 -11.52
N SER A 303 -28.68 13.07 -12.40
CA SER A 303 -29.86 12.63 -13.13
C SER A 303 -30.94 12.03 -12.21
N GLY A 304 -32.17 11.88 -12.69
CA GLY A 304 -33.28 11.36 -11.87
C GLY A 304 -33.05 9.95 -11.29
N SER A 305 -32.27 9.10 -11.98
CA SER A 305 -31.92 7.75 -11.54
C SER A 305 -30.95 7.72 -10.34
N MET A 306 -30.29 8.84 -10.07
CA MET A 306 -29.45 9.03 -8.89
C MET A 306 -30.26 9.30 -7.61
N SER A 307 -31.57 9.45 -7.70
CA SER A 307 -32.42 9.80 -6.55
C SER A 307 -32.31 8.80 -5.39
N GLY A 308 -32.55 9.31 -4.17
CA GLY A 308 -32.45 8.52 -2.94
C GLY A 308 -31.00 8.26 -2.53
N GLU A 309 -30.66 6.97 -2.37
CA GLU A 309 -29.41 6.57 -1.74
C GLU A 309 -28.17 6.86 -2.60
N ARG A 310 -28.24 6.69 -3.92
CA ARG A 310 -27.11 6.95 -4.83
C ARG A 310 -26.62 8.40 -4.74
N ASN A 311 -27.53 9.37 -4.66
CA ASN A 311 -27.20 10.78 -4.48
C ASN A 311 -26.52 11.05 -3.13
N ARG A 312 -27.02 10.45 -2.03
CA ARG A 312 -26.39 10.61 -0.71
C ARG A 312 -24.98 10.05 -0.68
N LEU A 313 -24.78 8.88 -1.29
CA LEU A 313 -23.47 8.24 -1.42
C LEU A 313 -22.52 9.07 -2.28
N ALA A 314 -22.98 9.61 -3.41
CA ALA A 314 -22.18 10.50 -4.26
C ALA A 314 -21.76 11.77 -3.50
N GLN A 315 -22.65 12.37 -2.70
CA GLN A 315 -22.31 13.51 -1.84
C GLN A 315 -21.26 13.13 -0.78
N ALA A 316 -21.43 11.98 -0.11
CA ALA A 316 -20.50 11.51 0.91
C ALA A 316 -19.10 11.24 0.33
N ALA A 317 -19.04 10.54 -0.81
CA ALA A 317 -17.80 10.27 -1.54
C ALA A 317 -17.10 11.56 -2.00
N ALA A 318 -17.83 12.51 -2.57
CA ALA A 318 -17.27 13.80 -2.98
C ALA A 318 -16.67 14.57 -1.80
N LYS A 319 -17.33 14.55 -0.63
CA LYS A 319 -16.80 15.17 0.59
C LYS A 319 -15.54 14.46 1.10
N LEU A 320 -15.46 13.13 0.99
CA LEU A 320 -14.25 12.38 1.34
C LEU A 320 -13.08 12.79 0.45
N VAL A 321 -13.26 12.83 -0.87
CA VAL A 321 -12.23 13.30 -1.80
C VAL A 321 -11.78 14.72 -1.41
N VAL A 322 -12.71 15.65 -1.17
CA VAL A 322 -12.38 17.02 -0.73
C VAL A 322 -11.57 17.04 0.58
N ASN A 323 -11.84 16.13 1.52
CA ASN A 323 -11.09 16.05 2.77
C ASN A 323 -9.65 15.54 2.57
N THR A 324 -9.37 14.74 1.53
CA THR A 324 -8.01 14.28 1.19
C THR A 324 -7.13 15.36 0.58
N LEU A 325 -7.71 16.48 0.13
CA LEU A 325 -6.97 17.53 -0.57
C LEU A 325 -6.17 18.43 0.39
N THR A 326 -5.00 18.82 -0.07
CA THR A 326 -4.06 19.72 0.60
C THR A 326 -4.00 21.08 -0.09
N SER A 327 -3.33 22.04 0.53
CA SER A 327 -3.11 23.34 -0.11
C SER A 327 -2.22 23.27 -1.36
N ALA A 328 -1.54 22.17 -1.67
CA ALA A 328 -0.82 22.00 -2.93
C ALA A 328 -1.73 21.60 -4.10
N ASP A 329 -2.95 21.13 -3.79
CA ASP A 329 -3.90 20.61 -4.77
C ASP A 329 -4.82 21.71 -5.31
N TYR A 330 -5.33 21.49 -6.52
CA TYR A 330 -6.40 22.29 -7.12
C TYR A 330 -7.62 21.42 -7.38
N VAL A 331 -8.81 22.02 -7.26
CA VAL A 331 -10.06 21.27 -7.35
C VAL A 331 -11.16 22.07 -8.02
N THR A 332 -12.06 21.36 -8.68
CA THR A 332 -13.39 21.85 -9.02
C THR A 332 -14.41 20.72 -8.90
N ILE A 333 -15.68 21.10 -8.78
CA ILE A 333 -16.80 20.18 -8.83
C ILE A 333 -17.71 20.62 -9.98
N VAL A 334 -18.03 19.68 -10.85
CA VAL A 334 -19.00 19.80 -11.94
C VAL A 334 -20.16 18.89 -11.60
N LYS A 335 -21.37 19.45 -11.52
CA LYS A 335 -22.60 18.68 -11.49
C LYS A 335 -23.23 18.67 -12.86
N TYR A 336 -23.86 17.56 -13.25
CA TYR A 336 -24.58 17.51 -14.51
C TYR A 336 -25.87 16.69 -14.42
N SER A 337 -26.83 17.07 -15.23
CA SER A 337 -27.99 16.26 -15.57
C SER A 337 -28.41 16.54 -17.02
N SER A 338 -29.47 17.32 -17.24
CA SER A 338 -29.85 17.85 -18.56
C SER A 338 -28.99 19.03 -19.01
N SER A 339 -28.19 19.59 -18.09
CA SER A 339 -27.21 20.65 -18.29
C SER A 339 -26.09 20.49 -17.24
N ALA A 340 -24.94 21.12 -17.44
CA ALA A 340 -23.80 21.03 -16.52
C ALA A 340 -23.47 22.39 -15.89
N TYR A 341 -23.14 22.37 -14.60
CA TYR A 341 -22.78 23.54 -13.80
C TYR A 341 -21.55 23.21 -12.95
N SER A 342 -20.69 24.20 -12.71
CA SER A 342 -19.50 24.03 -11.89
C SER A 342 -19.54 24.92 -10.65
N TYR A 343 -18.78 24.55 -9.61
CA TYR A 343 -18.62 25.36 -8.39
C TYR A 343 -18.10 26.77 -8.71
N LYS A 344 -17.05 26.85 -9.54
CA LYS A 344 -16.52 28.09 -10.12
C LYS A 344 -16.14 27.85 -11.58
N SER A 345 -15.86 28.92 -12.32
CA SER A 345 -15.44 28.87 -13.72
C SER A 345 -13.97 28.46 -13.92
N THR A 346 -13.21 28.25 -12.84
CA THR A 346 -11.80 27.88 -12.87
C THR A 346 -11.48 26.91 -11.73
N LEU A 347 -10.35 26.19 -11.85
CA LEU A 347 -9.78 25.42 -10.75
C LEU A 347 -9.43 26.34 -9.58
N VAL A 348 -9.68 25.88 -8.35
CA VAL A 348 -9.34 26.61 -7.12
C VAL A 348 -8.39 25.81 -6.25
N LYS A 349 -7.45 26.50 -5.61
CA LYS A 349 -6.53 25.91 -4.63
C LYS A 349 -7.31 25.36 -3.43
N ALA A 350 -7.03 24.14 -3.00
CA ALA A 350 -7.78 23.45 -1.94
C ALA A 350 -7.37 23.90 -0.52
N THR A 351 -7.54 25.18 -0.22
CA THR A 351 -7.37 25.74 1.14
C THR A 351 -8.48 25.25 2.08
N ASP A 352 -8.29 25.32 3.40
CA ASP A 352 -9.31 24.90 4.37
C ASP A 352 -10.63 25.68 4.23
N ALA A 353 -10.55 26.98 3.90
CA ALA A 353 -11.73 27.79 3.58
C ALA A 353 -12.43 27.27 2.32
N THR A 354 -11.67 27.03 1.24
CA THR A 354 -12.21 26.50 -0.01
C THR A 354 -12.81 25.11 0.16
N LYS A 355 -12.19 24.22 0.94
CA LYS A 355 -12.73 22.89 1.27
C LYS A 355 -14.05 23.00 2.04
N THR A 356 -14.18 23.97 2.95
CA THR A 356 -15.43 24.23 3.67
C THR A 356 -16.53 24.69 2.71
N ASP A 357 -16.21 25.64 1.83
CA ASP A 357 -17.14 26.14 0.82
C ASP A 357 -17.58 25.05 -0.18
N LEU A 358 -16.65 24.21 -0.64
CA LEU A 358 -16.93 23.07 -1.53
C LEU A 358 -17.90 22.08 -0.89
N LYS A 359 -17.70 21.74 0.40
CA LYS A 359 -18.60 20.84 1.14
C LYS A 359 -20.01 21.42 1.27
N ALA A 360 -20.13 22.71 1.57
CA ALA A 360 -21.42 23.39 1.61
C ALA A 360 -22.08 23.47 0.22
N TRP A 361 -21.28 23.65 -0.84
CA TRP A 361 -21.78 23.64 -2.21
C TRP A 361 -22.30 22.25 -2.60
N ILE A 362 -21.61 21.17 -2.22
CA ILE A 362 -22.07 19.78 -2.43
C ILE A 362 -23.45 19.59 -1.78
N ASP A 363 -23.60 19.98 -0.51
CA ASP A 363 -24.86 19.85 0.24
C ASP A 363 -26.04 20.57 -0.40
N THR A 364 -25.76 21.72 -1.02
CA THR A 364 -26.80 22.59 -1.58
C THR A 364 -27.14 22.26 -3.03
N ASN A 365 -26.17 21.79 -3.81
CA ASN A 365 -26.30 21.74 -5.27
C ASN A 365 -26.36 20.32 -5.86
N ILE A 366 -26.03 19.26 -5.12
CA ILE A 366 -26.06 17.90 -5.64
C ILE A 366 -27.43 17.29 -5.39
N ASP A 367 -28.34 17.48 -6.36
CA ASP A 367 -29.75 17.10 -6.30
C ASP A 367 -30.20 16.33 -7.55
N ALA A 368 -30.69 15.11 -7.36
CA ALA A 368 -31.09 14.22 -8.45
C ALA A 368 -32.35 14.71 -9.19
N SER A 369 -32.19 15.17 -10.43
CA SER A 369 -33.26 15.59 -11.32
C SER A 369 -32.81 15.62 -12.80
N GLY A 370 -33.75 15.48 -13.73
CA GLY A 370 -33.47 15.60 -15.16
C GLY A 370 -32.84 14.36 -15.78
N GLY A 371 -32.27 14.52 -16.98
CA GLY A 371 -31.65 13.44 -17.76
C GLY A 371 -30.14 13.32 -17.55
N THR A 372 -29.47 12.54 -18.40
CA THR A 372 -28.05 12.17 -18.22
C THR A 372 -27.21 12.58 -19.44
N LYS A 373 -26.66 13.81 -19.46
CA LYS A 373 -25.89 14.34 -20.61
C LYS A 373 -24.39 14.39 -20.36
N PHE A 374 -23.69 13.30 -20.70
CA PHE A 374 -22.23 13.20 -20.55
C PHE A 374 -21.47 14.26 -21.36
N ARG A 375 -21.89 14.55 -22.61
CA ARG A 375 -21.23 15.58 -23.45
C ARG A 375 -21.15 16.93 -22.73
N ALA A 376 -22.26 17.38 -22.17
CA ALA A 376 -22.31 18.64 -21.42
C ALA A 376 -21.42 18.62 -20.16
N ALA A 377 -21.33 17.46 -19.50
CA ALA A 377 -20.48 17.28 -18.33
C ALA A 377 -18.99 17.45 -18.69
N PHE A 378 -18.53 16.76 -19.75
CA PHE A 378 -17.17 16.87 -20.24
C PHE A 378 -16.86 18.27 -20.76
N GLU A 379 -17.72 18.87 -21.58
CA GLU A 379 -17.55 20.25 -22.06
C GLU A 379 -17.39 21.24 -20.92
N LYS A 380 -18.21 21.14 -19.86
CA LYS A 380 -18.10 22.01 -18.70
C LYS A 380 -16.81 21.76 -17.91
N ALA A 381 -16.39 20.50 -17.76
CA ALA A 381 -15.12 20.18 -17.13
C ALA A 381 -13.94 20.79 -17.90
N TRP A 382 -13.94 20.68 -19.23
CA TRP A 382 -12.91 21.28 -20.09
C TRP A 382 -12.89 22.80 -19.98
N GLU A 383 -14.06 23.46 -20.00
CA GLU A 383 -14.17 24.91 -19.83
C GLU A 383 -13.49 25.39 -18.53
N VAL A 384 -13.70 24.66 -17.43
CA VAL A 384 -13.14 25.01 -16.11
C VAL A 384 -11.64 24.78 -16.06
N VAL A 385 -11.15 23.68 -16.65
CA VAL A 385 -9.72 23.36 -16.68
C VAL A 385 -8.97 24.32 -17.60
N ASP A 386 -9.48 24.57 -18.81
CA ASP A 386 -8.88 25.47 -19.79
C ASP A 386 -8.92 26.94 -19.33
N GLY A 387 -9.93 27.33 -18.56
CA GLY A 387 -10.07 28.68 -18.01
C GLY A 387 -9.17 28.96 -16.81
N ALA A 388 -8.53 27.94 -16.21
CA ALA A 388 -7.76 28.10 -14.98
C ALA A 388 -6.42 28.82 -15.22
N PRO A 389 -6.17 29.98 -14.58
CA PRO A 389 -4.90 30.69 -14.73
C PRO A 389 -3.74 30.03 -13.97
N THR A 390 -4.08 29.15 -13.02
CA THR A 390 -3.14 28.47 -12.13
C THR A 390 -3.62 27.04 -11.87
N SER A 391 -2.67 26.12 -11.74
CA SER A 391 -2.90 24.72 -11.38
C SER A 391 -1.74 24.20 -10.53
N SER A 392 -1.79 22.93 -10.12
CA SER A 392 -0.66 22.27 -9.47
C SER A 392 0.53 22.07 -10.44
N GLY A 393 0.26 22.03 -11.74
CA GLY A 393 1.26 21.71 -12.77
C GLY A 393 1.65 20.22 -12.82
N CYS A 394 1.02 19.38 -11.99
CA CYS A 394 1.32 17.97 -11.84
C CYS A 394 0.19 17.10 -12.40
N ASN A 395 -0.05 15.92 -11.82
CA ASN A 395 -1.07 14.98 -12.29
C ASN A 395 -2.46 15.60 -12.28
N ARG A 396 -3.21 15.38 -13.37
CA ARG A 396 -4.60 15.79 -13.47
C ARG A 396 -5.51 14.58 -13.53
N ILE A 397 -6.47 14.54 -12.64
CA ILE A 397 -7.43 13.44 -12.53
C ILE A 397 -8.85 13.96 -12.64
N MET A 398 -9.68 13.24 -13.38
CA MET A 398 -11.12 13.40 -13.39
C MET A 398 -11.75 12.21 -12.70
N LEU A 399 -12.57 12.47 -11.69
CA LEU A 399 -13.38 11.47 -11.02
C LEU A 399 -14.82 11.61 -11.55
N PHE A 400 -15.23 10.71 -12.43
CA PHE A 400 -16.53 10.74 -13.10
C PHE A 400 -17.49 9.75 -12.45
N LEU A 401 -18.47 10.25 -11.69
CA LEU A 401 -19.43 9.47 -10.92
C LEU A 401 -20.77 9.45 -11.66
N SER A 402 -21.26 8.26 -12.03
CA SER A 402 -22.55 8.09 -12.72
C SER A 402 -23.09 6.67 -12.53
N ASP A 403 -24.39 6.47 -12.75
CA ASP A 403 -24.97 5.13 -12.92
C ASP A 403 -24.90 4.62 -14.38
N GLY A 404 -24.18 5.29 -15.27
CA GLY A 404 -23.66 4.70 -16.52
C GLY A 404 -24.59 4.74 -17.73
N GLU A 405 -25.78 5.32 -17.64
CA GLU A 405 -26.75 5.37 -18.75
C GLU A 405 -26.85 6.78 -19.39
N PRO A 406 -25.98 7.14 -20.35
CA PRO A 406 -26.09 8.43 -21.03
C PRO A 406 -27.31 8.45 -21.97
N SER A 407 -27.98 9.61 -22.02
CA SER A 407 -29.11 9.85 -22.93
C SER A 407 -28.74 9.82 -24.43
N ALA A 408 -27.48 10.09 -24.76
CA ALA A 408 -26.89 9.92 -26.08
C ALA A 408 -25.36 9.84 -25.94
N TRP A 409 -24.75 8.82 -26.55
CA TRP A 409 -23.30 8.61 -26.55
C TRP A 409 -22.88 7.74 -27.74
N ASP A 410 -21.86 8.14 -28.50
CA ASP A 410 -21.37 7.43 -29.68
C ASP A 410 -19.83 7.35 -29.76
N GLU A 411 -19.30 6.64 -30.76
CA GLU A 411 -17.84 6.50 -30.99
C GLU A 411 -17.10 7.83 -31.18
N GLY A 412 -17.79 8.85 -31.72
CA GLY A 412 -17.21 10.19 -31.86
C GLY A 412 -16.98 10.86 -30.51
N ASP A 413 -17.87 10.63 -29.55
CA ASP A 413 -17.74 11.17 -28.19
C ASP A 413 -16.53 10.59 -27.46
N TYR A 414 -16.36 9.26 -27.52
CA TYR A 414 -15.20 8.57 -26.98
C TYR A 414 -13.89 9.14 -27.53
N ALA A 415 -13.79 9.28 -28.85
CA ALA A 415 -12.61 9.85 -29.50
C ALA A 415 -12.37 11.31 -29.11
N SER A 416 -13.43 12.12 -28.98
CA SER A 416 -13.33 13.52 -28.55
C SER A 416 -12.83 13.66 -27.11
N VAL A 417 -13.32 12.81 -26.20
CA VAL A 417 -12.86 12.79 -24.80
C VAL A 417 -11.38 12.36 -24.74
N ALA A 418 -11.01 11.28 -25.43
CA ALA A 418 -9.63 10.80 -25.50
C ALA A 418 -8.66 11.85 -26.04
N ALA A 419 -9.03 12.50 -27.16
CA ALA A 419 -8.20 13.55 -27.76
C ALA A 419 -8.04 14.76 -26.83
N LYS A 420 -9.10 15.18 -26.13
CA LYS A 420 -9.03 16.32 -25.22
C LYS A 420 -8.26 15.99 -23.94
N ALA A 421 -8.45 14.82 -23.35
CA ALA A 421 -7.71 14.38 -22.16
C ALA A 421 -6.20 14.26 -22.45
N ALA A 422 -5.83 13.72 -23.61
CA ALA A 422 -4.44 13.61 -24.06
C ALA A 422 -3.80 14.96 -24.47
N SER A 423 -4.61 16.01 -24.68
CA SER A 423 -4.08 17.33 -25.06
C SER A 423 -3.45 18.12 -23.91
N TYR A 424 -3.69 17.70 -22.67
CA TYR A 424 -3.09 18.30 -21.48
C TYR A 424 -1.66 17.78 -21.26
N SER A 425 -0.84 18.57 -20.57
CA SER A 425 0.50 18.20 -20.14
C SER A 425 0.62 18.38 -18.62
N PRO A 426 0.72 17.30 -17.83
CA PRO A 426 0.57 15.90 -18.24
C PRO A 426 -0.86 15.55 -18.69
N PRO A 427 -1.05 14.42 -19.41
CA PRO A 427 -2.38 13.95 -19.82
C PRO A 427 -3.33 13.78 -18.62
N MET A 428 -4.62 13.96 -18.85
CA MET A 428 -5.62 13.78 -17.80
C MET A 428 -6.02 12.30 -17.67
N HIS A 429 -5.96 11.76 -16.46
CA HIS A 429 -6.46 10.42 -16.15
C HIS A 429 -7.96 10.49 -15.82
N LEU A 430 -8.79 9.68 -16.48
CA LEU A 430 -10.23 9.62 -16.22
C LEU A 430 -10.58 8.35 -15.44
N LEU A 431 -10.84 8.50 -14.14
CA LEU A 431 -11.36 7.45 -13.28
C LEU A 431 -12.88 7.53 -13.27
N THR A 432 -13.54 6.42 -13.59
CA THR A 432 -15.01 6.37 -13.71
C THR A 432 -15.58 5.46 -12.64
N TYR A 433 -16.67 5.88 -11.99
CA TYR A 433 -17.30 5.20 -10.87
C TYR A 433 -18.75 4.89 -11.23
N GLY A 434 -19.06 3.61 -11.46
CA GLY A 434 -20.40 3.10 -11.75
C GLY A 434 -21.19 2.89 -10.46
N LEU A 435 -22.21 3.72 -10.22
CA LEU A 435 -22.95 3.76 -8.96
C LEU A 435 -24.16 2.81 -8.94
N GLY A 436 -24.04 1.71 -8.18
CA GLY A 436 -25.13 0.78 -7.88
C GLY A 436 -25.23 -0.43 -8.82
N ALA A 437 -26.00 -1.45 -8.39
CA ALA A 437 -26.07 -2.78 -9.02
C ALA A 437 -26.69 -2.84 -10.45
N GLY A 438 -27.04 -1.69 -11.03
CA GLY A 438 -27.61 -1.58 -12.37
C GLY A 438 -26.85 -0.62 -13.27
N ALA A 439 -25.67 -0.16 -12.87
CA ALA A 439 -24.88 0.72 -13.71
C ALA A 439 -24.30 -0.05 -14.90
N ASP A 440 -24.62 0.38 -16.14
CA ASP A 440 -24.02 -0.23 -17.33
C ASP A 440 -22.52 0.09 -17.36
N PRO A 441 -21.63 -0.91 -17.17
CA PRO A 441 -20.21 -0.67 -17.12
C PRO A 441 -19.65 -0.32 -18.50
N THR A 442 -20.37 -0.60 -19.60
CA THR A 442 -19.84 -0.53 -20.96
C THR A 442 -19.31 0.87 -21.29
N VAL A 443 -20.11 1.91 -21.02
CA VAL A 443 -19.73 3.28 -21.36
C VAL A 443 -18.63 3.80 -20.46
N LEU A 444 -18.82 3.70 -19.14
CA LEU A 444 -17.88 4.22 -18.16
C LEU A 444 -16.53 3.51 -18.26
N LYS A 445 -16.52 2.18 -18.40
CA LYS A 445 -15.31 1.40 -18.59
C LYS A 445 -14.56 1.80 -19.85
N LYS A 446 -15.25 1.94 -20.98
CA LYS A 446 -14.61 2.35 -22.23
C LYS A 446 -14.00 3.76 -22.14
N ILE A 447 -14.66 4.69 -21.44
CA ILE A 447 -14.09 6.02 -21.14
C ILE A 447 -12.80 5.86 -20.31
N ALA A 448 -12.81 5.13 -19.19
CA ALA A 448 -11.62 4.95 -18.37
C ALA A 448 -10.48 4.28 -19.12
N CYS A 449 -10.79 3.26 -19.94
CA CYS A 449 -9.81 2.51 -20.72
C CYS A 449 -9.04 3.40 -21.71
N GLN A 450 -9.74 4.27 -22.43
CA GLN A 450 -9.15 5.14 -23.46
C GLN A 450 -8.40 6.35 -22.89
N ASN A 451 -8.46 6.59 -21.58
CA ASN A 451 -7.97 7.81 -20.94
C ASN A 451 -7.09 7.51 -19.72
N ALA A 452 -6.26 6.46 -19.82
CA ALA A 452 -5.30 6.05 -18.79
C ALA A 452 -5.88 6.02 -17.35
N GLY A 453 -7.11 5.55 -17.20
CA GLY A 453 -7.80 5.46 -15.92
C GLY A 453 -8.37 4.08 -15.64
N ILE A 454 -9.11 3.98 -14.54
CA ILE A 454 -9.71 2.75 -14.01
C ILE A 454 -11.22 2.93 -13.87
N PHE A 455 -11.95 1.87 -14.21
CA PHE A 455 -13.37 1.77 -13.91
C PHE A 455 -13.58 1.05 -12.59
N TYR A 456 -14.34 1.68 -11.71
CA TYR A 456 -14.73 1.14 -10.43
C TYR A 456 -16.23 0.87 -10.44
N SER A 457 -16.61 -0.39 -10.22
CA SER A 457 -17.99 -0.75 -9.90
C SER A 457 -18.20 -0.56 -8.40
N VAL A 458 -19.04 0.37 -8.00
CA VAL A 458 -19.23 0.68 -6.58
C VAL A 458 -20.66 0.39 -6.12
N THR A 459 -20.74 -0.16 -4.92
CA THR A 459 -21.98 -0.41 -4.18
C THR A 459 -22.09 0.56 -3.01
N ALA A 460 -23.25 0.59 -2.37
CA ALA A 460 -23.46 1.42 -1.18
C ALA A 460 -22.43 1.15 -0.07
N GLY A 461 -22.00 -0.11 0.09
CA GLY A 461 -21.02 -0.51 1.09
C GLY A 461 -19.56 -0.24 0.73
N THR A 462 -19.24 0.07 -0.54
CA THR A 462 -17.85 0.15 -1.03
C THR A 462 -17.46 1.52 -1.57
N ILE A 463 -18.44 2.39 -1.86
CA ILE A 463 -18.20 3.66 -2.54
C ILE A 463 -17.25 4.60 -1.78
N LEU A 464 -17.35 4.67 -0.45
CA LEU A 464 -16.51 5.56 0.36
C LEU A 464 -15.03 5.18 0.24
N ASP A 465 -14.73 3.89 0.43
CA ASP A 465 -13.37 3.36 0.35
C ASP A 465 -12.82 3.43 -1.07
N THR A 466 -13.64 3.07 -2.05
CA THR A 466 -13.25 3.07 -3.47
C THR A 466 -12.96 4.49 -3.96
N MET A 467 -13.70 5.48 -3.44
CA MET A 467 -13.56 6.86 -3.89
C MET A 467 -12.38 7.58 -3.30
N ALA A 468 -11.88 7.17 -2.13
CA ALA A 468 -10.59 7.67 -1.67
C ALA A 468 -9.42 6.93 -2.29
N SER A 469 -9.61 5.69 -2.73
CA SER A 469 -8.56 4.85 -3.31
C SER A 469 -8.02 5.34 -4.67
N TYR A 470 -8.45 6.51 -5.17
CA TYR A 470 -7.89 7.11 -6.39
C TYR A 470 -6.38 7.35 -6.29
N PHE A 471 -5.85 7.58 -5.08
CA PHE A 471 -4.42 7.72 -4.88
C PHE A 471 -3.67 6.41 -5.15
N GLN A 472 -4.32 5.24 -5.17
CA GLN A 472 -3.67 3.97 -5.57
C GLN A 472 -3.24 3.99 -7.03
N VAL A 473 -3.88 4.81 -7.87
CA VAL A 473 -3.42 5.04 -9.26
C VAL A 473 -2.23 5.99 -9.27
N LEU A 474 -2.17 6.92 -8.32
CA LEU A 474 -1.13 7.94 -8.24
C LEU A 474 0.11 7.49 -7.47
N ALA A 475 -0.02 6.54 -6.53
CA ALA A 475 1.07 6.03 -5.71
C ALA A 475 2.17 5.35 -6.55
N PRO A 476 1.84 4.51 -7.56
CA PRO A 476 2.81 3.99 -8.52
C PRO A 476 3.56 5.05 -9.31
N MET A 477 2.98 6.25 -9.44
CA MET A 477 3.58 7.40 -10.14
C MET A 477 4.46 8.24 -9.21
N LEU A 478 4.50 7.97 -7.91
CA LEU A 478 5.35 8.72 -6.99
C LEU A 478 6.82 8.53 -7.31
N GLU A 479 7.59 9.59 -7.11
CA GLU A 479 9.03 9.43 -6.98
C GLU A 479 9.32 8.82 -5.59
N PRO A 480 9.96 7.65 -5.51
CA PRO A 480 10.28 7.02 -4.23
C PRO A 480 11.11 7.93 -3.34
N CYS A 481 10.93 7.79 -2.03
CA CYS A 481 11.76 8.48 -1.03
C CYS A 481 11.79 10.00 -1.14
N LYS A 482 10.68 10.61 -1.60
CA LYS A 482 10.53 12.07 -1.62
C LYS A 482 9.69 12.55 -0.46
N LEU A 483 10.31 13.38 0.37
CA LEU A 483 9.69 14.04 1.51
C LEU A 483 8.49 14.87 1.06
N ARG A 484 7.34 14.63 1.67
CA ARG A 484 6.11 15.39 1.44
C ARG A 484 5.71 16.10 2.70
N TRP A 485 5.67 17.42 2.63
CA TRP A 485 5.17 18.26 3.71
C TRP A 485 3.67 18.46 3.60
N THR A 486 3.00 18.50 4.73
CA THR A 486 1.56 18.71 4.77
C THR A 486 1.16 19.47 6.02
N ARG A 487 0.36 20.52 5.84
CA ARG A 487 -0.33 21.16 6.95
C ARG A 487 -1.65 20.46 7.15
N TYR A 488 -1.91 20.06 8.39
CA TYR A 488 -3.17 19.45 8.74
C TYR A 488 -3.59 19.87 10.14
N LYS A 489 -4.90 19.87 10.35
CA LYS A 489 -5.49 19.99 11.66
C LYS A 489 -5.61 18.59 12.24
N ASP A 490 -4.88 18.33 13.32
CA ASP A 490 -4.98 17.08 14.04
C ASP A 490 -6.42 16.85 14.52
N TYR A 491 -6.92 15.62 14.35
CA TYR A 491 -8.31 15.30 14.66
C TYR A 491 -8.53 15.18 16.17
N TYR A 492 -7.51 14.73 16.91
CA TYR A 492 -7.63 14.45 18.34
C TYR A 492 -7.51 15.73 19.17
N THR A 493 -6.40 16.44 19.02
CA THR A 493 -6.09 17.68 19.77
C THR A 493 -6.73 18.93 19.17
N GLY A 494 -7.08 18.88 17.88
CA GLY A 494 -7.54 20.02 17.09
C GLY A 494 -6.44 21.03 16.73
N GLN A 495 -5.17 20.74 17.04
CA GLN A 495 -4.03 21.63 16.77
C GLN A 495 -3.65 21.60 15.29
N GLN A 496 -3.18 22.73 14.76
CA GLN A 496 -2.58 22.78 13.43
C GLN A 496 -1.13 22.33 13.53
N LEU A 497 -0.75 21.33 12.74
CA LEU A 497 0.58 20.73 12.72
C LEU A 497 1.16 20.73 11.30
N LEU A 498 2.48 20.58 11.22
CA LEU A 498 3.20 20.40 9.98
C LEU A 498 3.87 19.01 9.99
N GLY A 499 3.28 18.08 9.25
CA GLY A 499 3.78 16.73 9.08
C GLY A 499 4.77 16.65 7.92
N ALA A 500 5.87 15.94 8.13
CA ALA A 500 6.78 15.50 7.09
C ALA A 500 6.57 14.00 6.88
N CYS A 501 6.30 13.57 5.64
CA CYS A 501 5.83 12.22 5.36
C CYS A 501 6.59 11.55 4.21
N LEU A 502 6.74 10.23 4.27
CA LEU A 502 7.23 9.37 3.20
C LEU A 502 6.27 8.20 2.97
N ALA A 503 6.04 7.89 1.69
CA ALA A 503 5.37 6.66 1.29
C ALA A 503 6.33 5.47 1.39
N SER A 504 5.82 4.34 1.89
CA SER A 504 6.52 3.05 1.96
C SER A 504 5.92 2.05 0.99
N PHE A 505 6.76 1.20 0.38
CA PHE A 505 6.36 0.28 -0.68
C PHE A 505 6.82 -1.16 -0.45
N GLU A 506 6.08 -2.12 -1.03
CA GLU A 506 6.48 -3.53 -0.99
C GLU A 506 7.81 -3.74 -1.71
N LEU A 507 8.68 -4.55 -1.11
CA LEU A 507 9.87 -5.04 -1.77
C LEU A 507 9.50 -6.06 -2.84
N GLU A 508 10.19 -6.00 -3.98
CA GLU A 508 10.06 -7.02 -5.03
C GLU A 508 10.46 -8.41 -4.53
N SER A 509 11.46 -8.48 -3.66
CA SER A 509 11.94 -9.71 -3.04
C SER A 509 12.67 -9.39 -1.73
N ALA A 510 12.91 -10.40 -0.90
CA ALA A 510 13.57 -10.24 0.40
C ALA A 510 15.01 -9.68 0.28
N ASN A 511 15.62 -9.75 -0.90
CA ASN A 511 16.96 -9.23 -1.18
C ASN A 511 16.96 -7.92 -1.97
N SER A 512 15.78 -7.39 -2.32
CA SER A 512 15.66 -6.14 -3.06
C SER A 512 15.99 -4.95 -2.17
N ALA A 513 16.59 -3.91 -2.77
CA ALA A 513 16.81 -2.66 -2.05
C ALA A 513 15.48 -2.01 -1.66
N THR A 514 15.47 -1.19 -0.61
CA THR A 514 14.29 -0.39 -0.22
C THR A 514 13.98 0.69 -1.25
N SER A 515 12.78 1.25 -1.21
CA SER A 515 12.34 2.35 -2.07
C SER A 515 13.28 3.56 -1.97
N CYS A 516 13.82 3.81 -0.76
CA CYS A 516 14.81 4.83 -0.47
C CYS A 516 16.25 4.52 -0.91
N ASN A 517 16.54 3.27 -1.25
CA ASN A 517 17.85 2.82 -1.72
C ASN A 517 17.81 2.36 -3.20
N GLY A 518 16.85 2.86 -3.98
CA GLY A 518 16.77 2.61 -5.42
C GLY A 518 16.07 1.29 -5.79
N GLY A 519 15.42 0.61 -4.85
CA GLY A 519 14.68 -0.64 -5.10
C GLY A 519 13.55 -0.56 -6.11
N LEU A 520 13.06 0.65 -6.36
CA LEU A 520 12.01 0.95 -7.35
C LEU A 520 12.57 1.60 -8.63
N SER A 521 13.89 1.66 -8.79
CA SER A 521 14.51 2.16 -10.02
C SER A 521 14.34 1.17 -11.17
N GLY A 522 14.10 1.68 -12.38
CA GLY A 522 13.90 0.84 -13.58
C GLY A 522 12.51 0.21 -13.74
N LEU A 523 11.58 0.39 -12.79
CA LEU A 523 10.20 -0.07 -12.96
C LEU A 523 9.52 0.67 -14.13
N GLY A 524 8.89 -0.10 -15.02
CA GLY A 524 8.31 0.40 -16.27
C GLY A 524 9.28 0.43 -17.47
N GLU A 525 10.57 0.19 -17.27
CA GLU A 525 11.54 0.06 -18.37
C GLU A 525 11.43 -1.34 -19.04
N ASN A 526 11.81 -1.43 -20.32
CA ASN A 526 11.86 -2.70 -21.08
C ASN A 526 10.55 -3.53 -21.09
N GLY A 527 9.39 -2.88 -20.93
CA GLY A 527 8.09 -3.55 -20.93
C GLY A 527 7.69 -4.15 -19.59
N ASP A 528 8.36 -3.79 -18.49
CA ASP A 528 7.95 -4.18 -17.13
C ASP A 528 6.56 -3.62 -16.80
N SER A 529 5.62 -4.53 -16.49
CA SER A 529 4.25 -4.20 -16.12
C SER A 529 4.04 -4.10 -14.60
N ARG A 530 5.08 -4.32 -13.79
CA ARG A 530 4.96 -4.27 -12.33
C ARG A 530 4.77 -2.84 -11.85
N VAL A 531 3.97 -2.70 -10.80
CA VAL A 531 3.66 -1.42 -10.16
C VAL A 531 4.13 -1.43 -8.71
N PRO A 532 4.78 -0.34 -8.22
CA PRO A 532 5.06 -0.19 -6.81
C PRO A 532 3.77 -0.32 -5.98
N LYS A 533 3.77 -1.23 -5.00
CA LYS A 533 2.63 -1.44 -4.11
C LYS A 533 2.83 -0.63 -2.83
N LEU A 534 1.96 0.34 -2.60
CA LEU A 534 1.98 1.14 -1.38
C LEU A 534 1.56 0.28 -0.19
N ILE A 535 2.37 0.23 0.85
CA ILE A 535 2.06 -0.50 2.10
C ILE A 535 1.50 0.44 3.16
N GLY A 536 1.87 1.72 3.05
CA GLY A 536 1.48 2.75 4.00
C GLY A 536 2.26 4.04 3.84
N VAL A 537 2.04 4.95 4.77
CA VAL A 537 2.72 6.25 4.86
C VAL A 537 3.20 6.44 6.29
N GLY A 538 4.50 6.69 6.46
CA GLY A 538 5.10 7.10 7.72
C GLY A 538 5.32 8.62 7.76
N CYS A 539 5.08 9.23 8.91
CA CYS A 539 5.21 10.67 9.11
C CYS A 539 5.81 11.00 10.47
N VAL A 540 6.47 12.15 10.54
CA VAL A 540 6.96 12.79 11.76
C VAL A 540 6.54 14.25 11.71
N ASP A 541 5.89 14.73 12.76
CA ASP A 541 5.56 16.15 12.84
C ASP A 541 6.78 16.98 13.22
N MET A 542 6.94 18.11 12.54
CA MET A 542 8.01 19.05 12.89
C MET A 542 7.82 19.65 14.30
N ASN A 543 6.57 19.71 14.78
CA ASN A 543 6.27 20.06 16.18
C ASN A 543 6.84 19.07 17.20
N LEU A 544 7.20 17.85 16.80
CA LEU A 544 7.94 16.93 17.67
C LEU A 544 9.30 17.52 18.03
N VAL A 545 10.03 17.99 17.01
CA VAL A 545 11.42 18.47 17.09
C VAL A 545 11.50 19.91 17.59
N VAL A 546 10.57 20.79 17.19
CA VAL A 546 10.67 22.23 17.45
C VAL A 546 9.31 22.88 17.60
N ASP A 547 9.21 23.88 18.48
CA ASP A 547 7.97 24.64 18.65
C ASP A 547 7.71 25.59 17.46
N LEU A 548 6.65 25.29 16.71
CA LEU A 548 6.14 26.11 15.61
C LEU A 548 5.05 27.10 16.05
N GLY A 549 4.65 27.04 17.31
CA GLY A 549 3.51 27.72 17.88
C GLY A 549 2.17 27.06 17.50
N PRO A 550 1.10 27.32 18.27
CA PRO A 550 -0.21 26.68 18.09
C PRO A 550 -1.01 27.20 16.88
N ALA A 551 -0.49 28.17 16.12
CA ALA A 551 -1.22 28.87 15.06
C ALA A 551 -0.41 28.97 13.75
N LEU A 552 0.05 27.83 13.23
CA LEU A 552 0.59 27.72 11.88
C LEU A 552 -0.41 28.31 10.86
N GLY A 553 -0.09 29.49 10.31
CA GLY A 553 -0.87 30.13 9.24
C GLY A 553 -1.90 31.20 9.64
N GLN A 554 -1.98 31.63 10.91
CA GLN A 554 -2.81 32.79 11.29
C GLN A 554 -1.99 34.09 11.47
N PRO A 555 -2.38 35.22 10.84
CA PRO A 555 -1.76 36.53 11.09
C PRO A 555 -2.00 37.00 12.54
N GLY A 556 -0.95 37.50 13.21
CA GLY A 556 -1.08 38.22 14.49
C GLY A 556 -0.84 37.42 15.78
N TYR A 557 -0.38 36.16 15.70
CA TYR A 557 0.04 35.39 16.88
C TYR A 557 1.48 35.79 17.30
N PRO A 558 1.82 35.87 18.61
CA PRO A 558 3.18 36.18 19.04
C PRO A 558 4.17 35.11 18.56
N GLU A 559 5.14 35.52 17.74
CA GLU A 559 6.17 34.64 17.14
C GLU A 559 7.38 34.42 18.06
N ALA A 560 7.50 35.24 19.12
CA ALA A 560 8.64 35.21 20.04
C ALA A 560 8.78 33.86 20.74
N GLY A 561 9.97 33.24 20.62
CA GLY A 561 10.28 31.94 21.20
C GLY A 561 9.91 30.73 20.34
N THR A 562 9.43 30.93 19.10
CA THR A 562 9.14 29.85 18.14
C THR A 562 10.14 29.87 16.98
N LEU A 563 10.24 28.77 16.22
CA LEU A 563 11.07 28.71 15.00
C LEU A 563 10.75 29.85 14.01
N ARG A 564 9.50 30.32 14.01
CA ARG A 564 9.03 31.39 13.12
C ARG A 564 9.68 32.75 13.39
N ALA A 565 10.17 32.98 14.60
CA ALA A 565 10.92 34.21 14.92
C ALA A 565 12.36 34.17 14.41
N HIS A 566 12.86 33.02 13.92
CA HIS A 566 14.22 32.94 13.41
C HIS A 566 14.37 33.68 12.07
N PRO A 567 15.48 34.42 11.84
CA PRO A 567 15.70 35.17 10.60
C PRO A 567 15.57 34.35 9.31
N GLU A 568 15.98 33.07 9.36
CA GLU A 568 15.95 32.12 8.22
C GLU A 568 14.60 31.41 8.02
N TRP A 569 13.57 31.70 8.83
CA TRP A 569 12.25 31.07 8.70
C TRP A 569 11.67 31.19 7.29
N LYS A 570 11.88 32.33 6.63
CA LYS A 570 11.41 32.56 5.26
C LYS A 570 12.05 31.60 4.26
N ASP A 571 13.33 31.31 4.43
CA ASP A 571 14.07 30.43 3.54
C ASP A 571 13.67 28.97 3.77
N PHE A 572 13.50 28.57 5.03
CA PHE A 572 12.91 27.30 5.40
C PHE A 572 11.51 27.11 4.81
N TRP A 573 10.62 28.09 4.97
CA TRP A 573 9.25 27.99 4.46
C TRP A 573 9.23 27.94 2.93
N ALA A 574 10.11 28.67 2.27
CA ALA A 574 10.28 28.57 0.82
C ALA A 574 10.73 27.17 0.38
N LYS A 575 11.62 26.52 1.14
CA LYS A 575 11.98 25.12 0.91
C LYS A 575 10.79 24.16 1.11
N VAL A 576 10.02 24.33 2.19
CA VAL A 576 8.80 23.54 2.42
C VAL A 576 7.82 23.70 1.26
N GLU A 577 7.52 24.93 0.84
CA GLU A 577 6.62 25.19 -0.29
C GLU A 577 7.14 24.60 -1.61
N SER A 578 8.45 24.67 -1.83
CA SER A 578 9.10 24.04 -2.98
C SER A 578 8.93 22.52 -2.94
N ASP A 579 9.24 21.87 -1.82
CA ASP A 579 9.12 20.42 -1.64
C ASP A 579 7.65 19.96 -1.78
N MET A 580 6.70 20.75 -1.27
CA MET A 580 5.26 20.51 -1.45
C MET A 580 4.83 20.59 -2.91
N ALA A 581 5.49 21.37 -3.75
CA ALA A 581 5.11 21.58 -5.16
C ALA A 581 5.78 20.61 -6.14
N VAL A 582 6.72 19.78 -5.69
CA VAL A 582 7.43 18.82 -6.57
C VAL A 582 6.45 17.81 -7.16
N CYS A 583 6.35 17.71 -8.49
CA CYS A 583 5.46 16.73 -9.09
C CYS A 583 5.95 15.28 -8.90
N PRO A 584 5.03 14.31 -8.72
CA PRO A 584 5.35 12.89 -8.91
C PRO A 584 5.76 12.59 -10.37
N ARG A 585 6.34 11.41 -10.66
CA ARG A 585 6.61 10.95 -12.03
C ARG A 585 5.31 10.86 -12.83
N ILE A 586 5.43 10.90 -14.16
CA ILE A 586 4.34 11.41 -15.00
C ILE A 586 3.60 10.33 -15.82
N GLU A 587 4.17 9.15 -16.08
CA GLU A 587 3.48 8.16 -16.94
C GLU A 587 3.68 6.72 -16.49
N LEU A 588 2.59 5.97 -16.43
CA LEU A 588 2.57 4.51 -16.29
C LEU A 588 2.49 3.88 -17.67
N THR A 589 3.17 2.76 -17.87
CA THR A 589 3.04 1.99 -19.12
C THR A 589 1.63 1.39 -19.25
N THR A 590 1.23 1.04 -20.48
CA THR A 590 -0.04 0.33 -20.71
C THR A 590 -0.13 -0.96 -19.88
N GLY A 591 0.98 -1.70 -19.75
CA GLY A 591 1.04 -2.91 -18.94
C GLY A 591 0.81 -2.63 -17.45
N GLN A 592 1.45 -1.59 -16.91
CA GLN A 592 1.25 -1.16 -15.52
C GLN A 592 -0.19 -0.71 -15.26
N MET A 593 -0.79 0.00 -16.21
CA MET A 593 -2.20 0.39 -16.12
C MET A 593 -3.13 -0.84 -16.11
N GLU A 594 -2.87 -1.87 -16.91
CA GLU A 594 -3.66 -3.12 -16.85
C GLU A 594 -3.48 -3.86 -15.52
N THR A 595 -2.27 -3.89 -14.97
CA THR A 595 -2.03 -4.45 -13.64
C THR A 595 -2.86 -3.71 -12.58
N LEU A 596 -2.83 -2.38 -12.55
CA LEU A 596 -3.63 -1.60 -11.61
C LEU A 596 -5.13 -1.79 -11.80
N ARG A 597 -5.61 -1.90 -13.04
CA ARG A 597 -7.02 -2.20 -13.34
C ARG A 597 -7.43 -3.55 -12.77
N GLY A 598 -6.58 -4.57 -12.95
CA GLY A 598 -6.78 -5.90 -12.38
C GLY A 598 -6.83 -5.88 -10.85
N GLU A 599 -5.95 -5.13 -10.20
CA GLU A 599 -5.93 -4.99 -8.74
C GLU A 599 -7.14 -4.22 -8.19
N ALA A 600 -7.59 -3.19 -8.90
CA ALA A 600 -8.67 -2.31 -8.47
C ALA A 600 -10.09 -2.90 -8.63
N GLY A 601 -10.33 -3.72 -9.66
CA GLY A 601 -11.67 -4.23 -9.98
C GLY A 601 -11.70 -5.62 -10.63
N GLY A 602 -10.62 -6.38 -10.47
CA GLY A 602 -10.47 -7.71 -11.05
C GLY A 602 -10.45 -7.70 -12.58
N ALA A 603 -10.64 -8.88 -13.16
CA ALA A 603 -10.74 -9.02 -14.62
C ALA A 603 -11.79 -8.06 -15.20
N SER A 604 -12.89 -7.80 -14.49
CA SER A 604 -13.97 -6.93 -14.96
C SER A 604 -13.56 -5.46 -15.20
N ALA A 605 -12.49 -4.97 -14.57
CA ALA A 605 -11.98 -3.60 -14.75
C ALA A 605 -10.86 -3.50 -15.80
N MET A 606 -10.26 -4.61 -16.22
CA MET A 606 -9.21 -4.64 -17.25
C MET A 606 -9.72 -4.27 -18.64
N CYS A 607 -8.93 -3.52 -19.40
CA CYS A 607 -9.28 -3.06 -20.74
C CYS A 607 -8.90 -4.13 -21.76
N GLY A 608 -9.79 -5.12 -21.89
CA GLY A 608 -9.56 -6.36 -22.64
C GLY A 608 -10.24 -7.59 -22.01
N ALA A 609 -10.93 -7.44 -20.87
CA ALA A 609 -11.62 -8.53 -20.18
C ALA A 609 -12.63 -9.32 -21.04
N GLU A 610 -13.25 -8.68 -22.04
CA GLU A 610 -14.11 -9.36 -23.00
C GLU A 610 -13.32 -10.32 -23.92
N GLU A 611 -12.05 -10.01 -24.21
CA GLU A 611 -11.11 -10.87 -24.92
C GLU A 611 -10.68 -12.07 -24.07
N VAL A 612 -10.57 -11.90 -22.74
CA VAL A 612 -10.33 -13.00 -21.79
C VAL A 612 -11.56 -13.92 -21.69
N LYS A 613 -12.78 -13.36 -21.68
CA LYS A 613 -14.02 -14.15 -21.76
C LYS A 613 -14.11 -14.99 -23.03
N LYS A 614 -13.70 -14.45 -24.19
CA LYS A 614 -13.60 -15.23 -25.44
C LYS A 614 -12.53 -16.33 -25.38
N ALA A 615 -11.43 -16.10 -24.66
CA ALA A 615 -10.37 -17.09 -24.48
C ALA A 615 -10.76 -18.26 -23.54
N THR A 616 -11.87 -18.16 -22.81
CA THR A 616 -12.43 -19.23 -21.95
C THR A 616 -13.42 -20.18 -22.66
N GLU A 617 -13.69 -19.98 -23.95
CA GLU A 617 -14.45 -20.91 -24.77
C GLU A 617 -13.51 -21.87 -25.51
N GLU A 618 -13.80 -23.16 -25.48
CA GLU A 618 -13.07 -24.20 -26.21
C GLU A 618 -14.00 -24.92 -27.20
N VAL A 619 -13.48 -25.26 -28.38
CA VAL A 619 -14.16 -26.15 -29.33
C VAL A 619 -13.48 -27.51 -29.28
N VAL A 620 -14.23 -28.55 -28.95
CA VAL A 620 -13.77 -29.92 -28.85
C VAL A 620 -14.21 -30.70 -30.09
N LEU A 621 -13.22 -31.17 -30.85
CA LEU A 621 -13.38 -32.02 -32.04
C LEU A 621 -13.05 -33.46 -31.68
N THR A 622 -13.97 -34.41 -31.90
CA THR A 622 -13.74 -35.83 -31.61
C THR A 622 -14.06 -36.72 -32.81
N PHE A 623 -13.17 -37.66 -33.15
CA PHE A 623 -13.38 -38.65 -34.21
C PHE A 623 -12.60 -39.94 -33.97
N THR A 624 -12.98 -41.00 -34.68
CA THR A 624 -12.30 -42.31 -34.65
C THR A 624 -11.36 -42.42 -35.85
N ALA A 625 -10.14 -42.88 -35.62
CA ALA A 625 -9.17 -43.14 -36.68
C ALA A 625 -8.76 -44.63 -36.71
N SER A 626 -8.31 -45.12 -37.86
CA SER A 626 -7.81 -46.49 -37.96
C SER A 626 -6.43 -46.62 -37.31
N GLY A 627 -6.10 -47.80 -36.79
CA GLY A 627 -4.75 -48.13 -36.32
C GLY A 627 -4.69 -48.43 -34.81
N SER A 628 -3.52 -48.24 -34.22
CA SER A 628 -3.27 -48.38 -32.78
C SER A 628 -2.83 -47.03 -32.18
N VAL A 629 -3.01 -46.85 -30.86
CA VAL A 629 -2.62 -45.61 -30.17
C VAL A 629 -1.13 -45.25 -30.39
N SER A 630 -0.26 -46.26 -30.53
CA SER A 630 1.17 -46.08 -30.82
C SER A 630 1.45 -45.37 -32.15
N ASP A 631 0.55 -45.49 -33.14
CA ASP A 631 0.68 -44.88 -34.46
C ASP A 631 0.53 -43.35 -34.40
N TYR A 632 0.04 -42.83 -33.27
CA TYR A 632 -0.20 -41.41 -33.00
C TYR A 632 0.66 -40.90 -31.84
N SER A 633 1.82 -41.52 -31.60
CA SER A 633 2.76 -41.09 -30.55
C SER A 633 3.35 -39.70 -30.79
N ASP A 634 3.45 -39.25 -32.04
CA ASP A 634 3.72 -37.86 -32.42
C ASP A 634 2.47 -37.23 -33.05
N THR A 635 1.78 -36.39 -32.27
CA THR A 635 0.55 -35.70 -32.70
C THR A 635 0.82 -34.33 -33.33
N SER A 636 2.09 -33.89 -33.43
CA SER A 636 2.44 -32.52 -33.81
C SER A 636 2.01 -32.16 -35.24
N GLY A 637 2.04 -33.13 -36.16
CA GLY A 637 1.54 -32.98 -37.53
C GLY A 637 0.02 -32.93 -37.62
N LEU A 638 -0.67 -33.70 -36.78
CA LEU A 638 -2.12 -33.69 -36.69
C LEU A 638 -2.64 -32.39 -36.06
N GLN A 639 -1.95 -31.91 -35.02
CA GLN A 639 -2.19 -30.65 -34.34
C GLN A 639 -2.13 -29.46 -35.31
N GLN A 640 -1.12 -29.41 -36.18
CA GLN A 640 -0.99 -28.34 -37.18
C GLN A 640 -2.12 -28.37 -38.21
N LYS A 641 -2.52 -29.56 -38.69
CA LYS A 641 -3.58 -29.69 -39.69
C LYS A 641 -4.94 -29.28 -39.13
N ILE A 642 -5.23 -29.65 -37.88
CA ILE A 642 -6.45 -29.23 -37.18
C ILE A 642 -6.44 -27.73 -36.90
N ALA A 643 -5.31 -27.16 -36.47
CA ALA A 643 -5.17 -25.72 -36.27
C ALA A 643 -5.42 -24.93 -37.57
N THR A 644 -4.89 -25.42 -38.68
CA THR A 644 -5.09 -24.82 -40.01
C THR A 644 -6.55 -24.91 -40.44
N ALA A 645 -7.24 -26.03 -40.20
CA ALA A 645 -8.66 -26.21 -40.49
C ALA A 645 -9.58 -25.34 -39.61
N ALA A 646 -9.16 -25.06 -38.37
CA ALA A 646 -9.85 -24.18 -37.43
C ALA A 646 -9.55 -22.68 -37.64
N GLY A 647 -8.53 -22.33 -38.43
CA GLY A 647 -8.08 -20.95 -38.59
C GLY A 647 -7.43 -20.37 -37.33
N VAL A 648 -6.76 -21.19 -36.52
CA VAL A 648 -6.10 -20.80 -35.25
C VAL A 648 -4.63 -21.20 -35.23
N ASP A 649 -3.87 -20.65 -34.28
CA ASP A 649 -2.47 -21.06 -34.04
C ASP A 649 -2.34 -22.50 -33.54
N LYS A 650 -1.25 -23.18 -33.94
CA LYS A 650 -0.94 -24.56 -33.54
C LYS A 650 -0.92 -24.74 -32.02
N SER A 651 -0.42 -23.74 -31.29
CA SER A 651 -0.32 -23.76 -29.82
C SER A 651 -1.66 -23.78 -29.10
N ARG A 652 -2.77 -23.45 -29.80
CA ARG A 652 -4.13 -23.46 -29.24
C ARG A 652 -4.85 -24.79 -29.39
N VAL A 653 -4.24 -25.77 -30.05
CA VAL A 653 -4.83 -27.09 -30.28
C VAL A 653 -4.11 -28.11 -29.40
N THR A 654 -4.83 -28.84 -28.56
CA THR A 654 -4.29 -29.96 -27.78
C THR A 654 -4.91 -31.26 -28.26
N ILE A 655 -4.11 -32.30 -28.48
CA ILE A 655 -4.59 -33.60 -28.97
C ILE A 655 -4.42 -34.66 -27.88
N SER A 656 -5.51 -35.39 -27.62
CA SER A 656 -5.53 -36.61 -26.81
C SER A 656 -5.93 -37.80 -27.67
N VAL A 657 -5.28 -38.95 -27.44
CA VAL A 657 -5.55 -40.21 -28.14
C VAL A 657 -5.81 -41.28 -27.10
N VAL A 658 -6.99 -41.89 -27.12
CA VAL A 658 -7.41 -42.87 -26.10
C VAL A 658 -7.65 -44.25 -26.74
N ALA A 659 -7.33 -45.30 -25.99
CA ALA A 659 -7.59 -46.69 -26.38
C ALA A 659 -9.08 -47.03 -26.27
N ALA A 660 -9.58 -47.80 -27.25
CA ALA A 660 -10.98 -48.13 -27.62
C ALA A 660 -11.35 -47.46 -28.95
N SER A 661 -11.06 -48.14 -30.07
CA SER A 661 -11.25 -47.63 -31.45
C SER A 661 -10.62 -46.25 -31.66
N VAL A 662 -9.27 -46.18 -31.51
CA VAL A 662 -8.41 -44.97 -31.53
C VAL A 662 -9.20 -43.66 -31.64
N ILE A 663 -9.71 -43.21 -30.49
CA ILE A 663 -10.48 -41.97 -30.40
C ILE A 663 -9.48 -40.84 -30.28
N ILE A 664 -9.54 -39.90 -31.21
CA ILE A 664 -8.75 -38.69 -31.21
C ILE A 664 -9.66 -37.52 -30.82
N THR A 665 -9.27 -36.82 -29.75
CA THR A 665 -9.94 -35.61 -29.28
C THR A 665 -8.98 -34.44 -29.42
N ALA A 666 -9.36 -33.43 -30.19
CA ALA A 666 -8.65 -32.17 -30.31
C ALA A 666 -9.43 -31.07 -29.59
N THR A 667 -8.83 -30.48 -28.56
CA THR A 667 -9.36 -29.33 -27.83
C THR A 667 -8.74 -28.06 -28.38
N ILE A 668 -9.58 -27.12 -28.81
CA ILE A 668 -9.16 -25.90 -29.52
C ILE A 668 -9.57 -24.68 -28.69
N ALA A 669 -8.60 -23.99 -28.12
CA ALA A 669 -8.83 -22.75 -27.39
C ALA A 669 -9.19 -21.62 -28.36
N VAL A 670 -10.35 -21.00 -28.22
CA VAL A 670 -10.84 -19.97 -29.14
C VAL A 670 -10.03 -18.67 -28.95
N PRO A 671 -9.38 -18.15 -30.00
CA PRO A 671 -8.67 -16.87 -29.90
C PRO A 671 -9.63 -15.67 -29.83
N ALA A 672 -9.14 -14.57 -29.23
CA ALA A 672 -9.93 -13.38 -28.92
C ALA A 672 -10.51 -12.66 -30.15
N ASP A 673 -9.88 -12.84 -31.31
CA ASP A 673 -10.26 -12.24 -32.60
C ASP A 673 -11.38 -13.01 -33.34
N THR A 674 -11.78 -14.19 -32.86
CA THR A 674 -12.84 -15.02 -33.47
C THR A 674 -13.90 -15.44 -32.44
N THR A 675 -14.81 -16.35 -32.81
CA THR A 675 -15.87 -16.91 -31.92
C THR A 675 -15.90 -18.43 -32.03
N ALA A 676 -16.38 -19.13 -31.00
CA ALA A 676 -16.53 -20.58 -31.02
C ALA A 676 -17.38 -21.07 -32.20
N VAL A 677 -18.43 -20.32 -32.54
CA VAL A 677 -19.29 -20.58 -33.71
C VAL A 677 -18.51 -20.48 -35.01
N ALA A 678 -17.70 -19.42 -35.20
CA ALA A 678 -16.90 -19.25 -36.41
C ALA A 678 -15.80 -20.32 -36.55
N VAL A 679 -15.18 -20.73 -35.44
CA VAL A 679 -14.22 -21.86 -35.41
C VAL A 679 -14.93 -23.17 -35.76
N GLN A 680 -16.12 -23.41 -35.21
CA GLN A 680 -16.92 -24.60 -35.51
C GLN A 680 -17.39 -24.66 -36.96
N GLU A 681 -17.79 -23.53 -37.56
CA GLU A 681 -18.14 -23.44 -38.97
C GLU A 681 -16.93 -23.72 -39.87
N SER A 682 -15.76 -23.17 -39.51
CA SER A 682 -14.50 -23.41 -40.23
C SER A 682 -14.11 -24.90 -40.21
N LEU A 683 -14.17 -25.53 -39.04
CA LEU A 683 -13.95 -26.97 -38.88
C LEU A 683 -15.01 -27.82 -39.59
N SER A 684 -16.28 -27.45 -39.51
CA SER A 684 -17.38 -28.19 -40.16
C SER A 684 -17.25 -28.17 -41.67
N SER A 685 -16.83 -27.03 -42.24
CA SER A 685 -16.63 -26.87 -43.68
C SER A 685 -15.45 -27.68 -44.22
N THR A 686 -14.42 -27.91 -43.40
CA THR A 686 -13.16 -28.55 -43.81
C THR A 686 -13.07 -30.04 -43.42
N LEU A 687 -13.60 -30.39 -42.24
CA LEU A 687 -13.47 -31.72 -41.62
C LEU A 687 -14.82 -32.41 -41.37
N GLY A 688 -15.97 -31.79 -41.69
CA GLY A 688 -17.29 -32.30 -41.28
C GLY A 688 -17.74 -33.65 -41.85
N THR A 689 -16.95 -34.31 -42.71
CA THR A 689 -17.25 -35.66 -43.24
C THR A 689 -16.03 -36.56 -43.15
N VAL A 690 -16.26 -37.88 -43.11
CA VAL A 690 -15.17 -38.90 -43.12
C VAL A 690 -14.20 -38.70 -44.28
N ALA A 691 -14.72 -38.41 -45.48
CA ALA A 691 -13.92 -38.28 -46.68
C ALA A 691 -13.04 -37.02 -46.65
N THR A 692 -13.59 -35.88 -46.24
CA THR A 692 -12.84 -34.62 -46.15
C THR A 692 -11.84 -34.66 -45.00
N ALA A 693 -12.23 -35.20 -43.84
CA ALA A 693 -11.33 -35.38 -42.71
C ALA A 693 -10.15 -36.31 -43.04
N THR A 694 -10.40 -37.43 -43.71
CA THR A 694 -9.33 -38.36 -44.14
C THR A 694 -8.34 -37.68 -45.08
N ALA A 695 -8.84 -36.92 -46.06
CA ALA A 695 -8.01 -36.22 -47.03
C ALA A 695 -7.19 -35.10 -46.39
N VAL A 696 -7.79 -34.28 -45.53
CA VAL A 696 -7.13 -33.11 -44.92
C VAL A 696 -6.16 -33.54 -43.82
N LEU A 697 -6.55 -34.47 -42.94
CA LEU A 697 -5.72 -34.91 -41.82
C LEU A 697 -4.63 -35.90 -42.25
N GLY A 698 -4.78 -36.54 -43.42
CA GLY A 698 -3.82 -37.50 -43.97
C GLY A 698 -3.72 -38.79 -43.16
N ILE A 699 -4.81 -39.15 -42.47
CA ILE A 699 -5.00 -40.38 -41.69
C ILE A 699 -6.37 -40.95 -42.03
N THR A 700 -6.55 -42.27 -41.95
CA THR A 700 -7.87 -42.88 -42.21
C THR A 700 -8.81 -42.59 -41.05
N VAL A 701 -9.82 -41.76 -41.30
CA VAL A 701 -10.89 -41.46 -40.34
C VAL A 701 -12.03 -42.46 -40.55
N GLU A 702 -12.58 -43.02 -39.49
CA GLU A 702 -13.62 -44.06 -39.52
C GLU A 702 -15.01 -43.53 -39.13
N SER A 703 -15.09 -42.41 -38.43
CA SER A 703 -16.35 -41.74 -38.04
C SER A 703 -16.33 -40.25 -38.37
N ALA A 704 -17.49 -39.68 -38.73
CA ALA A 704 -17.58 -38.25 -39.00
C ALA A 704 -17.21 -37.47 -37.74
N PRO A 705 -16.36 -36.43 -37.83
CA PRO A 705 -15.96 -35.68 -36.64
C PRO A 705 -17.13 -34.96 -35.98
N ASP A 706 -17.22 -35.11 -34.67
CA ASP A 706 -18.19 -34.43 -33.81
C ASP A 706 -17.56 -33.18 -33.19
N MET A 707 -18.32 -32.08 -33.11
CA MET A 707 -17.83 -30.77 -32.69
C MET A 707 -18.74 -30.19 -31.61
N THR A 708 -18.17 -29.91 -30.44
CA THR A 708 -18.91 -29.36 -29.29
C THR A 708 -18.20 -28.14 -28.74
N THR A 709 -18.95 -27.13 -28.32
CA THR A 709 -18.39 -25.96 -27.63
C THR A 709 -18.50 -26.18 -26.12
N VAL A 710 -17.40 -25.97 -25.40
CA VAL A 710 -17.30 -26.09 -23.94
C VAL A 710 -16.91 -24.73 -23.36
N LYS A 711 -17.56 -24.34 -22.26
CA LYS A 711 -17.17 -23.17 -21.47
C LYS A 711 -16.35 -23.63 -20.28
N VAL A 712 -15.15 -23.09 -20.09
CA VAL A 712 -14.34 -23.36 -18.91
C VAL A 712 -14.98 -22.62 -17.73
N GLN A 713 -15.60 -23.35 -16.80
CA GLN A 713 -16.09 -22.75 -15.56
C GLN A 713 -14.93 -22.63 -14.57
N GLU A 714 -14.71 -21.43 -14.04
CA GLU A 714 -14.01 -21.28 -12.76
C GLU A 714 -14.92 -21.85 -11.67
N GLU A 715 -14.46 -22.87 -10.94
CA GLU A 715 -15.16 -23.32 -9.74
C GLU A 715 -15.13 -22.20 -8.70
N GLU A 716 -16.28 -21.58 -8.44
CA GLU A 716 -16.53 -20.90 -7.16
C GLU A 716 -16.40 -21.97 -6.06
N SER A 717 -15.46 -21.76 -5.13
CA SER A 717 -15.25 -22.65 -4.01
C SER A 717 -16.47 -22.64 -3.07
N SER A 718 -17.36 -23.62 -3.23
CA SER A 718 -18.33 -23.99 -2.20
C SER A 718 -17.81 -25.22 -1.44
N ASP A 719 -17.48 -25.00 -0.17
CA ASP A 719 -17.37 -25.95 0.94
C ASP A 719 -17.52 -27.45 0.60
N SER A 720 -16.40 -28.15 0.51
CA SER A 720 -16.35 -29.61 0.67
C SER A 720 -15.37 -29.95 1.77
N GLY A 721 -15.87 -30.11 2.99
CA GLY A 721 -15.12 -30.68 4.10
C GLY A 721 -14.51 -32.03 3.74
N LEU A 722 -13.21 -32.06 3.52
CA LEU A 722 -12.35 -33.24 3.63
C LEU A 722 -11.03 -32.83 4.29
N THR A 723 -10.63 -33.63 5.28
CA THR A 723 -9.57 -33.39 6.26
C THR A 723 -8.16 -33.58 5.69
N ASP A 724 -7.23 -32.84 6.29
CA ASP A 724 -5.78 -32.85 6.08
C ASP A 724 -5.16 -34.23 5.84
N GLY A 725 -4.46 -34.34 4.72
CA GLY A 725 -3.57 -35.44 4.38
C GLY A 725 -3.16 -35.39 2.92
N GLU A 726 -1.91 -34.98 2.67
CA GLU A 726 -1.16 -35.14 1.41
C GLU A 726 -1.36 -34.09 0.30
N VAL A 727 -0.77 -32.89 0.45
CA VAL A 727 -0.20 -32.18 -0.70
C VAL A 727 1.17 -31.60 -0.33
N ALA A 728 2.23 -32.32 -0.71
CA ALA A 728 3.56 -31.78 -0.84
C ALA A 728 3.78 -31.36 -2.31
N GLY A 729 3.96 -30.05 -2.51
CA GLY A 729 4.69 -29.39 -3.62
C GLY A 729 4.35 -29.76 -5.06
N ILE A 730 3.85 -28.79 -5.83
CA ILE A 730 4.24 -28.55 -7.23
C ILE A 730 4.11 -27.06 -7.54
N ALA A 731 5.17 -26.54 -8.15
CA ALA A 731 5.33 -25.18 -8.63
C ALA A 731 4.43 -24.87 -9.84
N ILE A 732 4.16 -23.58 -10.00
CA ILE A 732 3.36 -22.92 -11.04
C ILE A 732 3.88 -23.27 -12.45
N GLY A 733 3.01 -23.81 -13.30
CA GLY A 733 3.29 -24.04 -14.72
C GLY A 733 2.22 -24.89 -15.42
N ALA A 734 1.17 -24.24 -15.91
CA ALA A 734 0.26 -24.70 -16.98
C ALA A 734 -0.29 -26.15 -16.91
N THR A 735 -1.41 -26.38 -16.21
CA THR A 735 -2.33 -27.51 -16.50
C THR A 735 -3.74 -27.27 -15.92
N VAL A 736 -4.62 -26.56 -16.65
CA VAL A 736 -6.07 -26.55 -16.36
C VAL A 736 -6.84 -27.57 -17.23
N GLY A 737 -6.21 -28.11 -18.29
CA GLY A 737 -6.88 -29.03 -19.23
C GLY A 737 -7.04 -30.50 -18.78
N GLY A 738 -6.43 -30.93 -17.68
CA GLY A 738 -6.37 -32.36 -17.31
C GLY A 738 -7.64 -32.92 -16.67
N VAL A 739 -8.33 -32.13 -15.84
CA VAL A 739 -9.43 -32.60 -14.97
C VAL A 739 -10.76 -32.63 -15.73
N VAL A 740 -11.02 -31.62 -16.57
CA VAL A 740 -12.25 -31.53 -17.39
C VAL A 740 -12.28 -32.59 -18.50
N LEU A 741 -11.12 -32.97 -19.04
CA LEU A 741 -10.98 -33.94 -20.14
C LEU A 741 -11.45 -35.35 -19.77
N LEU A 742 -11.17 -35.82 -18.54
CA LEU A 742 -11.54 -37.17 -18.08
C LEU A 742 -13.07 -37.32 -17.90
N VAL A 743 -13.75 -36.27 -17.47
CA VAL A 743 -15.20 -36.27 -17.24
C VAL A 743 -15.98 -36.29 -18.56
N LEU A 744 -15.56 -35.48 -19.54
CA LEU A 744 -16.21 -35.43 -20.86
C LEU A 744 -15.96 -36.69 -21.70
N VAL A 745 -14.74 -37.25 -21.67
CA VAL A 745 -14.42 -38.53 -22.33
C VAL A 745 -15.27 -39.67 -21.75
N GLY A 746 -15.51 -39.69 -20.43
CA GLY A 746 -16.40 -40.66 -19.79
C GLY A 746 -17.88 -40.55 -20.20
N LEU A 747 -18.38 -39.32 -20.40
CA LEU A 747 -19.75 -39.07 -20.86
C LEU A 747 -19.95 -39.41 -22.35
N LEU A 748 -18.96 -39.11 -23.20
CA LEU A 748 -18.97 -39.43 -24.63
C LEU A 748 -18.80 -40.94 -24.89
N LEU A 749 -17.94 -41.64 -24.15
CA LEU A 749 -17.84 -43.11 -24.20
C LEU A 749 -19.17 -43.78 -23.83
N ARG A 750 -19.92 -43.23 -22.87
CA ARG A 750 -21.28 -43.71 -22.54
C ARG A 750 -22.28 -43.53 -23.68
N SER A 751 -22.19 -42.44 -24.44
CA SER A 751 -23.08 -42.17 -25.58
C SER A 751 -22.78 -43.07 -26.78
N LEU A 752 -21.49 -43.33 -27.05
CA LEU A 752 -21.04 -44.14 -28.19
C LEU A 752 -21.22 -45.64 -27.96
N LEU A 753 -21.10 -46.14 -26.73
CA LEU A 753 -21.18 -47.58 -26.41
C LEU A 753 -22.62 -48.10 -26.22
N PHE A 754 -23.64 -47.24 -26.08
CA PHE A 754 -25.02 -47.65 -25.74
C PHE A 754 -26.08 -47.18 -26.75
N LYS A 755 -25.78 -47.18 -28.05
CA LYS A 755 -26.75 -46.76 -29.08
C LYS A 755 -27.85 -47.79 -29.40
N ASP A 756 -27.77 -49.05 -28.94
CA ASP A 756 -28.75 -50.11 -29.26
C ASP A 756 -29.20 -50.97 -28.06
N ALA A 757 -29.74 -50.36 -27.00
CA ALA A 757 -30.46 -51.13 -25.97
C ALA A 757 -31.80 -50.47 -25.59
N LYS A 758 -32.91 -51.14 -25.94
CA LYS A 758 -34.26 -50.81 -25.45
C LYS A 758 -34.36 -51.11 -23.94
N PRO A 759 -35.14 -50.34 -23.16
CA PRO A 759 -35.27 -50.57 -21.74
C PRO A 759 -36.19 -51.78 -21.49
N VAL A 760 -35.68 -52.77 -20.76
CA VAL A 760 -36.48 -53.87 -20.22
C VAL A 760 -36.69 -53.61 -18.72
N PHE A 761 -37.96 -53.43 -18.36
CA PHE A 761 -38.50 -53.55 -16.99
C PHE A 761 -38.17 -54.93 -16.40
N THR A 762 -37.79 -55.01 -15.11
CA THR A 762 -38.59 -55.64 -14.02
C THR A 762 -37.81 -55.77 -12.70
N CYS A 763 -38.47 -55.30 -11.63
CA CYS A 763 -38.69 -55.88 -10.29
C CYS A 763 -37.59 -56.66 -9.54
N LEU A 764 -37.36 -56.28 -8.27
CA LEU A 764 -37.73 -57.02 -7.04
C LEU A 764 -37.18 -56.25 -5.81
N GLU A 765 -38.08 -55.60 -5.04
CA GLU A 765 -38.58 -56.01 -3.70
C GLU A 765 -37.69 -55.50 -2.55
N LYS A 766 -38.12 -54.49 -1.78
CA LYS A 766 -39.14 -54.48 -0.70
C LYS A 766 -38.58 -55.02 0.62
N SER A 767 -38.28 -54.10 1.53
CA SER A 767 -38.42 -54.33 2.98
C SER A 767 -39.06 -53.08 3.60
N THR A 768 -40.03 -53.38 4.47
CA THR A 768 -41.15 -52.57 4.94
C THR A 768 -40.91 -51.91 6.31
N ALA A 769 -41.86 -51.02 6.65
CA ALA A 769 -42.33 -50.65 7.99
C ALA A 769 -41.59 -49.51 8.72
N GLU A 770 -42.23 -48.58 9.44
CA GLU A 770 -43.61 -48.08 9.53
C GLU A 770 -43.53 -46.84 10.46
N THR A 771 -44.22 -45.78 10.06
CA THR A 771 -45.06 -44.85 10.86
C THR A 771 -44.81 -44.68 12.37
N LYS A 772 -44.54 -43.43 12.79
CA LYS A 772 -45.29 -42.79 13.89
C LYS A 772 -45.12 -41.27 13.94
N ALA A 773 -46.26 -40.56 13.91
CA ALA A 773 -46.38 -39.15 14.23
C ALA A 773 -46.86 -38.97 15.68
N ALA A 774 -46.23 -38.01 16.39
CA ALA A 774 -46.68 -37.12 17.49
C ALA A 774 -47.43 -37.71 18.72
N PRO A 775 -47.68 -36.95 19.83
CA PRO A 775 -47.30 -35.57 20.18
C PRO A 775 -46.69 -35.40 21.60
N VAL A 776 -46.05 -34.25 21.88
CA VAL A 776 -46.30 -33.25 22.97
C VAL A 776 -45.51 -32.00 22.61
#